data_AF-A0A0D2GLB0-F1
#
_entry.id   AF-A0A0D2GLB0-F1
#
_cell.length_a   1.000
_cell.length_b   1.000
_cell.length_c   1.000
_cell.angle_alpha   90.00
_cell.angle_beta   90.00
_cell.angle_gamma   90.00
#
_symmetry.space_group_name_H-M   'P 1'
#
loop_
_entity.id
_entity.type
_entity.pdbx_description
1 polymer ?
#
loop_
_entity_poly.entity_id
_entity_poly.type
_entity_poly.pdbx_seq_one_letter_code
_entity_poly.pdbx_strand_id
1 'polypeptide(L)'
;MTFASTQGKEDIGFDSSHSHSRQFSDALPAEADLAQLHHPNPHPDAVLSPSGRALEHVNKDQEARSHLHLIPRLSAADTQSNDNVEEIKTTPLFTHHVRMAVEKGRAPSVTAGPAGNVFQQYGLLGVREETYSTRHPDVTNTLSVEQNLVYANMNAPWSTFICGSQGAGKSHSLSCLLENSLLTSSLAGRNPKPLAGLVFHYDKFTSNESTQLCEAAYLCSAGVQVRVLVSPTNVHAMRKLYRNLPGLPADAPLPEVIPLYFQEHQLNVSRLMTLMAVSGEHGVPLYMEVLFKILRDMSTEKKGEGGLDYLDFKQRLESQAFSFQQKAPLAMRLALLESFLAHKQQSDHATARLNSLFNSAQGTLTIVDVSCPFVNENDACALFTICLSLFMENRSDCGRVIALDEAHKFLTQSGEAEKLTEQLISIVRQQRHLATRIIIATQEPTLAPSLLDLCNVSIVHRFNSPAWFEVLRQHLAGARLCHDRRDTALFETIVGLKTGQALVFCPSAMLDVSDQDEFRRLNDAFIRIRVRSRVTADGGRSILASDEKQNAEKEDIPAEELIVPFNTGMRPQKPVARPGRSTSDDRDDEAMDASSSAVRNDTQPSLPGHASPSMSDDQDDESSDAASSATTDDTRPHQPRTRIALRKARLYVQDAVTTLMRRTPQTVRYSEVRTRAAKSAGLPEGFFASSKAWKKWSRLYIRIVVNEYVEAHHLNPPTMEG
;
A
#
# COMPACT_ATOMS: atom_id res chain seq x y z
N MET A 1 -37.06 10.71 -43.22
CA MET A 1 -36.09 10.67 -44.34
C MET A 1 -35.46 9.28 -44.35
N THR A 2 -35.34 8.67 -45.52
CA THR A 2 -34.83 7.31 -45.69
C THR A 2 -33.40 7.38 -46.21
N PHE A 3 -32.52 6.49 -45.75
CA PHE A 3 -31.27 6.19 -46.46
C PHE A 3 -31.18 4.68 -46.67
N ALA A 4 -30.72 4.30 -47.86
CA ALA A 4 -30.75 2.94 -48.36
C ALA A 4 -29.34 2.42 -48.66
N SER A 5 -29.24 1.11 -48.80
CA SER A 5 -28.01 0.38 -49.14
C SER A 5 -27.52 0.65 -50.58
N THR A 6 -26.21 0.59 -50.78
CA THR A 6 -25.59 0.16 -52.04
C THR A 6 -24.52 -0.89 -51.76
N GLN A 7 -24.53 -1.96 -52.55
CA GLN A 7 -23.44 -2.93 -52.62
C GLN A 7 -22.47 -2.53 -53.73
N GLY A 8 -21.20 -2.96 -53.62
CA GLY A 8 -20.25 -2.98 -54.72
C GLY A 8 -19.57 -4.34 -54.79
N LYS A 9 -19.76 -5.06 -55.90
CA LYS A 9 -18.91 -6.17 -56.33
C LYS A 9 -18.10 -5.68 -57.52
N GLU A 10 -16.84 -6.09 -57.61
CA GLU A 10 -16.21 -6.41 -58.89
C GLU A 10 -15.07 -7.42 -58.67
N ASP A 11 -14.57 -8.01 -59.75
CA ASP A 11 -13.98 -9.35 -59.76
C ASP A 11 -12.88 -9.45 -60.84
N ILE A 12 -11.93 -10.40 -60.73
CA ILE A 12 -10.84 -10.69 -61.70
C ILE A 12 -9.75 -9.58 -61.79
N GLY A 13 -8.42 -9.80 -61.89
CA GLY A 13 -7.59 -11.02 -61.76
C GLY A 13 -6.68 -11.29 -62.97
N PHE A 14 -5.35 -11.07 -62.90
CA PHE A 14 -4.38 -11.62 -63.89
C PHE A 14 -2.88 -11.65 -63.45
N ASP A 15 -2.32 -12.85 -63.36
CA ASP A 15 -0.93 -13.33 -63.66
C ASP A 15 0.34 -12.55 -63.19
N SER A 16 1.51 -12.94 -63.73
CA SER A 16 2.83 -12.94 -63.07
C SER A 16 4.01 -12.47 -63.95
N SER A 17 5.18 -12.17 -63.33
CA SER A 17 6.54 -12.65 -63.76
C SER A 17 7.75 -11.93 -63.09
N HIS A 18 8.90 -12.63 -63.13
CA HIS A 18 10.34 -12.30 -62.91
C HIS A 18 10.80 -10.85 -62.55
N SER A 19 11.89 -10.64 -61.77
CA SER A 19 13.28 -10.97 -62.19
C SER A 19 14.41 -10.58 -61.19
N HIS A 20 15.58 -11.26 -61.30
CA HIS A 20 17.01 -10.81 -61.21
C HIS A 20 17.51 -9.70 -60.22
N SER A 21 18.79 -9.66 -59.72
CA SER A 21 20.01 -10.52 -59.83
C SER A 21 21.20 -10.02 -58.94
N ARG A 22 22.37 -10.73 -59.00
CA ARG A 22 23.77 -10.43 -58.53
C ARG A 22 24.15 -11.04 -57.15
N GLN A 23 25.24 -11.82 -56.92
CA GLN A 23 26.68 -11.92 -57.38
C GLN A 23 27.67 -11.12 -56.49
N PHE A 24 28.91 -11.56 -56.14
CA PHE A 24 29.69 -12.80 -56.43
C PHE A 24 30.91 -13.01 -55.45
N SER A 25 31.37 -14.27 -55.30
CA SER A 25 32.77 -14.82 -55.18
C SER A 25 33.82 -14.38 -54.11
N ASP A 26 34.24 -15.39 -53.30
CA ASP A 26 35.59 -16.00 -53.12
C ASP A 26 36.87 -15.25 -52.66
N ALA A 27 37.60 -15.89 -51.72
CA ALA A 27 39.08 -15.90 -51.61
C ALA A 27 39.64 -17.09 -50.76
N LEU A 28 40.75 -17.69 -51.21
CA LEU A 28 41.64 -18.72 -50.58
C LEU A 28 43.07 -18.54 -51.19
N PRO A 29 44.17 -19.22 -50.80
CA PRO A 29 44.38 -20.37 -49.88
C PRO A 29 45.14 -19.93 -48.57
N ALA A 30 46.09 -20.61 -47.89
CA ALA A 30 46.95 -21.80 -48.07
C ALA A 30 47.47 -22.31 -46.67
N GLU A 31 48.39 -23.28 -46.46
CA GLU A 31 49.30 -24.03 -47.36
C GLU A 31 49.62 -25.49 -46.89
N ALA A 32 50.85 -25.79 -46.43
CA ALA A 32 51.46 -27.13 -46.19
C ALA A 32 51.85 -27.36 -44.69
N ASP A 33 52.35 -28.50 -44.18
CA ASP A 33 53.21 -29.52 -44.83
C ASP A 33 53.31 -30.93 -44.14
N LEU A 34 53.84 -31.90 -44.92
CA LEU A 34 54.44 -33.25 -44.70
C LEU A 34 54.42 -34.07 -43.38
N ALA A 35 54.04 -35.36 -43.51
CA ALA A 35 54.78 -36.64 -43.17
C ALA A 35 53.78 -37.79 -42.80
N GLN A 36 53.75 -39.05 -43.29
CA GLN A 36 54.63 -40.06 -43.94
C GLN A 36 55.06 -41.26 -43.04
N LEU A 37 55.33 -42.43 -43.69
CA LEU A 37 55.74 -43.77 -43.16
C LEU A 37 54.57 -44.67 -42.64
N HIS A 38 54.43 -45.98 -42.93
CA HIS A 38 55.18 -46.91 -43.84
C HIS A 38 54.31 -48.14 -44.29
N HIS A 39 54.85 -49.03 -45.16
CA HIS A 39 54.22 -50.14 -45.93
C HIS A 39 54.20 -51.55 -45.22
N PRO A 40 53.87 -52.75 -45.82
CA PRO A 40 53.32 -53.15 -47.15
C PRO A 40 52.24 -54.31 -47.26
N ASN A 41 51.49 -54.36 -48.40
CA ASN A 41 51.05 -55.52 -49.24
C ASN A 41 50.11 -56.68 -48.70
N PRO A 42 49.51 -57.56 -49.56
CA PRO A 42 48.74 -57.31 -50.82
C PRO A 42 47.52 -58.26 -51.13
N HIS A 43 46.52 -57.80 -51.92
CA HIS A 43 45.59 -58.58 -52.82
C HIS A 43 44.69 -59.75 -52.26
N PRO A 44 43.68 -60.27 -53.02
CA PRO A 44 42.76 -59.66 -54.00
C PRO A 44 41.25 -60.00 -53.77
N ASP A 45 40.38 -59.37 -54.57
CA ASP A 45 38.95 -59.62 -54.89
C ASP A 45 38.14 -60.77 -54.24
N ALA A 46 37.07 -60.43 -53.49
CA ALA A 46 35.82 -61.21 -53.41
C ALA A 46 34.59 -60.45 -52.81
N VAL A 47 33.49 -60.37 -53.59
CA VAL A 47 32.06 -60.32 -53.20
C VAL A 47 31.54 -59.26 -52.18
N LEU A 48 30.92 -58.21 -52.75
CA LEU A 48 29.68 -57.50 -52.36
C LEU A 48 29.02 -57.71 -50.96
N SER A 49 28.79 -56.59 -50.25
CA SER A 49 27.53 -56.31 -49.50
C SER A 49 27.41 -54.81 -49.12
N PRO A 50 26.35 -54.07 -49.50
CA PRO A 50 26.26 -52.63 -49.28
C PRO A 50 25.63 -52.25 -47.92
N SER A 51 26.43 -51.75 -46.98
CA SER A 51 25.96 -51.26 -45.67
C SER A 51 26.27 -49.76 -45.47
N GLY A 52 25.46 -48.89 -46.07
CA GLY A 52 25.74 -47.44 -46.19
C GLY A 52 24.65 -46.46 -45.75
N ARG A 53 23.60 -46.90 -45.03
CA ARG A 53 22.47 -46.03 -44.62
C ARG A 53 22.00 -46.15 -43.16
N ALA A 54 22.57 -47.05 -42.35
CA ALA A 54 22.08 -47.30 -40.99
C ALA A 54 22.62 -46.33 -39.93
N LEU A 55 23.86 -45.84 -40.08
CA LEU A 55 24.60 -45.20 -38.98
C LEU A 55 24.09 -43.81 -38.59
N GLU A 56 23.59 -42.99 -39.53
CA GLU A 56 23.00 -41.69 -39.19
C GLU A 56 21.67 -41.79 -38.43
N HIS A 57 20.87 -42.83 -38.69
CA HIS A 57 19.58 -43.02 -38.03
C HIS A 57 19.74 -43.44 -36.58
N VAL A 58 20.65 -44.39 -36.30
CA VAL A 58 20.93 -44.87 -34.94
C VAL A 58 21.39 -43.72 -34.02
N ASN A 59 22.16 -42.77 -34.53
CA ASN A 59 22.66 -41.65 -33.74
C ASN A 59 21.53 -40.65 -33.38
N LYS A 60 20.63 -40.34 -34.33
CA LYS A 60 19.45 -39.48 -34.08
C LYS A 60 18.47 -40.11 -33.10
N ASP A 61 18.29 -41.43 -33.14
CA ASP A 61 17.51 -42.16 -32.14
C ASP A 61 18.14 -42.11 -30.74
N GLN A 62 19.48 -42.12 -30.66
CA GLN A 62 20.22 -42.05 -29.39
C GLN A 62 20.17 -40.63 -28.78
N GLU A 63 20.28 -39.60 -29.63
CA GLU A 63 20.03 -38.21 -29.29
C GLU A 63 18.58 -38.02 -28.80
N ALA A 64 17.58 -38.54 -29.54
CA ALA A 64 16.18 -38.48 -29.13
C ALA A 64 15.91 -39.19 -27.80
N ARG A 65 16.53 -40.35 -27.53
CA ARG A 65 16.47 -41.01 -26.21
C ARG A 65 17.11 -40.16 -25.10
N SER A 66 18.22 -39.49 -25.39
CA SER A 66 18.87 -38.58 -24.45
C SER A 66 17.99 -37.37 -24.15
N HIS A 67 17.31 -36.82 -25.16
CA HIS A 67 16.30 -35.76 -24.99
C HIS A 67 15.04 -36.25 -24.26
N LEU A 68 14.63 -37.52 -24.42
CA LEU A 68 13.56 -38.15 -23.61
C LEU A 68 13.93 -38.35 -22.14
N HIS A 69 15.22 -38.30 -21.76
CA HIS A 69 15.63 -38.19 -20.35
C HIS A 69 15.60 -36.75 -19.82
N LEU A 70 15.56 -35.74 -20.70
CA LEU A 70 15.40 -34.33 -20.33
C LEU A 70 13.92 -33.88 -20.35
N ILE A 71 13.07 -34.58 -21.09
CA ILE A 71 11.61 -34.42 -21.08
C ILE A 71 11.03 -35.29 -19.94
N PRO A 72 10.36 -34.72 -18.92
CA PRO A 72 9.88 -35.48 -17.75
C PRO A 72 8.62 -36.33 -18.03
N ARG A 73 8.66 -37.22 -19.03
CA ARG A 73 7.63 -38.27 -19.25
C ARG A 73 8.23 -39.53 -19.89
N LEU A 74 8.18 -40.64 -19.15
CA LEU A 74 7.83 -42.01 -19.62
C LEU A 74 8.04 -43.10 -18.55
N SER A 75 8.66 -42.79 -17.40
CA SER A 75 8.50 -43.57 -16.16
C SER A 75 7.30 -43.05 -15.37
N ALA A 76 6.39 -43.92 -14.94
CA ALA A 76 5.05 -43.56 -14.50
C ALA A 76 4.83 -43.54 -12.97
N ALA A 77 5.89 -43.59 -12.16
CA ALA A 77 5.82 -43.60 -10.70
C ALA A 77 6.45 -42.35 -10.05
N ASP A 78 7.77 -42.21 -10.15
CA ASP A 78 8.53 -41.33 -9.23
C ASP A 78 8.69 -39.87 -9.71
N THR A 79 8.47 -39.57 -10.99
CA THR A 79 8.58 -38.19 -11.51
C THR A 79 7.25 -37.43 -11.41
N GLN A 80 6.11 -38.12 -11.58
CA GLN A 80 4.78 -37.50 -11.49
C GLN A 80 4.47 -36.97 -10.08
N SER A 81 5.02 -37.59 -9.04
CA SER A 81 4.83 -37.14 -7.65
C SER A 81 5.37 -35.74 -7.42
N ASN A 82 6.62 -35.46 -7.80
CA ASN A 82 7.27 -34.19 -7.51
C ASN A 82 6.63 -33.00 -8.27
N ASP A 83 6.34 -33.17 -9.56
CA ASP A 83 5.68 -32.11 -10.36
C ASP A 83 4.27 -31.80 -9.82
N ASN A 84 3.48 -32.84 -9.52
CA ASN A 84 2.17 -32.68 -8.88
C ASN A 84 2.29 -32.04 -7.49
N VAL A 85 3.31 -32.39 -6.70
CA VAL A 85 3.52 -31.84 -5.35
C VAL A 85 3.93 -30.37 -5.38
N GLU A 86 4.76 -29.92 -6.32
CA GLU A 86 5.02 -28.48 -6.51
C GLU A 86 3.79 -27.72 -7.00
N GLU A 87 2.94 -28.34 -7.84
CA GLU A 87 1.65 -27.76 -8.22
C GLU A 87 0.71 -27.61 -7.01
N ILE A 88 0.57 -28.64 -6.16
CA ILE A 88 -0.26 -28.60 -4.95
C ILE A 88 0.28 -27.54 -3.97
N LYS A 89 1.61 -27.42 -3.81
CA LYS A 89 2.23 -26.35 -2.99
C LYS A 89 1.92 -24.95 -3.53
N THR A 90 1.76 -24.80 -4.86
CA THR A 90 1.63 -23.50 -5.54
C THR A 90 0.22 -23.14 -5.99
N THR A 91 -0.78 -24.01 -5.80
CA THR A 91 -2.18 -23.68 -6.12
C THR A 91 -2.67 -22.45 -5.32
N PRO A 92 -3.32 -21.45 -5.95
CA PRO A 92 -3.82 -20.27 -5.24
C PRO A 92 -4.93 -20.57 -4.22
N LEU A 93 -5.82 -21.51 -4.56
CA LEU A 93 -7.02 -21.86 -3.80
C LEU A 93 -7.17 -23.38 -3.67
N PHE A 94 -7.50 -23.86 -2.48
CA PHE A 94 -7.73 -25.28 -2.24
C PHE A 94 -8.83 -25.53 -1.20
N THR A 95 -9.50 -26.69 -1.25
CA THR A 95 -10.53 -27.04 -0.25
C THR A 95 -9.96 -27.72 0.99
N HIS A 96 -10.75 -27.75 2.07
CA HIS A 96 -10.49 -28.62 3.21
C HIS A 96 -10.42 -30.10 2.80
N HIS A 97 -11.22 -30.52 1.82
CA HIS A 97 -11.15 -31.89 1.29
C HIS A 97 -9.76 -32.23 0.75
N VAL A 98 -9.21 -31.38 -0.11
CA VAL A 98 -7.84 -31.51 -0.65
C VAL A 98 -6.80 -31.43 0.47
N ARG A 99 -6.93 -30.49 1.41
CA ARG A 99 -6.06 -30.36 2.59
C ARG A 99 -5.98 -31.66 3.39
N MET A 100 -7.13 -32.28 3.67
CA MET A 100 -7.22 -33.53 4.44
C MET A 100 -6.70 -34.76 3.68
N ALA A 101 -6.81 -34.80 2.34
CA ALA A 101 -6.24 -35.88 1.53
C ALA A 101 -4.70 -35.80 1.51
N VAL A 102 -4.13 -34.59 1.40
CA VAL A 102 -2.69 -34.35 1.55
C VAL A 102 -2.20 -34.74 2.96
N GLU A 103 -2.88 -34.28 4.02
CA GLU A 103 -2.50 -34.61 5.41
C GLU A 103 -2.61 -36.12 5.73
N LYS A 104 -3.49 -36.86 5.05
CA LYS A 104 -3.61 -38.32 5.15
C LYS A 104 -2.58 -39.09 4.30
N GLY A 105 -1.65 -38.40 3.65
CA GLY A 105 -0.60 -39.03 2.83
C GLY A 105 -1.11 -39.70 1.55
N ARG A 106 -2.29 -39.31 1.07
CA ARG A 106 -2.92 -39.91 -0.13
C ARG A 106 -2.47 -39.29 -1.44
N ALA A 107 -1.72 -38.19 -1.37
CA ALA A 107 -1.05 -37.62 -2.53
C ALA A 107 -0.05 -38.62 -3.14
N PRO A 108 0.06 -38.73 -4.48
CA PRO A 108 0.95 -39.68 -5.13
C PRO A 108 2.41 -39.46 -4.71
N SER A 109 2.95 -40.43 -3.96
CA SER A 109 4.32 -40.52 -3.46
C SER A 109 4.90 -39.26 -2.78
N VAL A 110 4.32 -38.86 -1.64
CA VAL A 110 5.01 -37.98 -0.66
C VAL A 110 5.93 -38.83 0.23
N THR A 111 6.88 -39.54 -0.37
CA THR A 111 7.92 -40.28 0.35
C THR A 111 9.12 -39.39 0.69
N ALA A 112 9.71 -39.60 1.86
CA ALA A 112 10.94 -38.92 2.33
C ALA A 112 10.85 -37.41 2.67
N GLY A 113 9.71 -36.93 3.17
CA GLY A 113 9.61 -35.64 3.87
C GLY A 113 8.56 -35.66 4.99
N PRO A 114 8.67 -34.84 6.05
CA PRO A 114 7.64 -34.76 7.08
C PRO A 114 6.34 -34.20 6.50
N ALA A 115 5.25 -34.97 6.58
CA ALA A 115 4.02 -34.72 5.82
C ALA A 115 3.29 -33.38 6.09
N GLY A 116 3.62 -32.67 7.17
CA GLY A 116 2.97 -31.41 7.56
C GLY A 116 3.39 -30.15 6.79
N ASN A 117 3.98 -30.28 5.59
CA ASN A 117 4.79 -29.21 4.98
C ASN A 117 4.33 -28.69 3.59
N VAL A 118 3.16 -29.12 3.09
CA VAL A 118 2.61 -28.64 1.80
C VAL A 118 1.91 -27.27 1.98
N PHE A 119 0.81 -27.24 2.74
CA PHE A 119 0.05 -26.01 3.02
C PHE A 119 0.53 -25.34 4.32
N GLN A 120 1.75 -24.79 4.30
CA GLN A 120 2.37 -24.19 5.50
C GLN A 120 1.68 -22.89 5.96
N GLN A 121 1.17 -22.09 5.02
CA GLN A 121 0.46 -20.84 5.30
C GLN A 121 -0.81 -20.73 4.45
N TYR A 122 -1.96 -20.50 5.08
CA TYR A 122 -3.26 -20.36 4.43
C TYR A 122 -4.28 -19.68 5.33
N GLY A 123 -5.31 -19.08 4.73
CA GLY A 123 -6.48 -18.58 5.44
C GLY A 123 -7.77 -18.85 4.69
N LEU A 124 -8.87 -19.06 5.42
CA LEU A 124 -10.19 -19.32 4.87
C LEU A 124 -10.66 -18.13 4.03
N LEU A 125 -11.18 -18.39 2.84
CA LEU A 125 -11.86 -17.40 2.00
C LEU A 125 -13.38 -17.52 2.15
N GLY A 126 -13.92 -18.74 2.21
CA GLY A 126 -15.35 -18.96 2.31
C GLY A 126 -15.77 -20.42 2.22
N VAL A 127 -17.06 -20.67 2.02
CA VAL A 127 -17.64 -21.98 1.69
C VAL A 127 -17.98 -22.02 0.20
N ARG A 128 -17.62 -23.09 -0.50
CA ARG A 128 -18.15 -23.42 -1.83
C ARG A 128 -19.61 -23.86 -1.69
N GLU A 129 -20.50 -23.19 -2.40
CA GLU A 129 -21.93 -23.50 -2.43
C GLU A 129 -22.34 -24.32 -3.67
N GLU A 130 -21.69 -24.13 -4.81
CA GLU A 130 -22.08 -24.70 -6.11
C GLU A 130 -20.86 -24.73 -7.05
N THR A 131 -20.78 -25.72 -7.96
CA THR A 131 -19.72 -25.81 -8.98
C THR A 131 -20.32 -25.87 -10.39
N TYR A 132 -19.93 -24.93 -11.24
CA TYR A 132 -20.38 -24.83 -12.62
C TYR A 132 -19.35 -25.43 -13.58
N SER A 133 -19.71 -26.47 -14.31
CA SER A 133 -18.84 -27.14 -15.28
C SER A 133 -19.62 -27.71 -16.46
N THR A 134 -18.94 -27.98 -17.57
CA THR A 134 -19.45 -28.81 -18.69
C THR A 134 -19.19 -30.31 -18.48
N ARG A 135 -18.26 -30.69 -17.59
CA ARG A 135 -17.66 -32.04 -17.54
C ARG A 135 -17.63 -32.67 -16.15
N HIS A 136 -17.70 -31.87 -15.08
CA HIS A 136 -17.83 -32.38 -13.72
C HIS A 136 -19.31 -32.46 -13.33
N PRO A 137 -19.81 -33.60 -12.80
CA PRO A 137 -21.08 -33.63 -12.08
C PRO A 137 -20.96 -32.77 -10.82
N ASP A 138 -22.08 -32.30 -10.27
CA ASP A 138 -22.06 -31.40 -9.11
C ASP A 138 -21.75 -32.13 -7.79
N VAL A 139 -20.44 -32.32 -7.55
CA VAL A 139 -19.85 -32.95 -6.37
C VAL A 139 -20.17 -32.19 -5.07
N THR A 140 -20.66 -30.95 -5.13
CA THR A 140 -20.98 -30.20 -3.90
C THR A 140 -22.04 -30.91 -3.04
N ASN A 141 -23.02 -31.56 -3.68
CA ASN A 141 -24.11 -32.30 -3.02
C ASN A 141 -23.68 -33.62 -2.36
N THR A 142 -22.48 -34.13 -2.64
CA THR A 142 -21.96 -35.37 -2.04
C THR A 142 -20.93 -35.13 -0.93
N LEU A 143 -20.54 -33.87 -0.69
CA LEU A 143 -19.50 -33.48 0.26
C LEU A 143 -20.07 -32.67 1.42
N SER A 144 -19.48 -32.78 2.61
CA SER A 144 -19.89 -31.99 3.77
C SER A 144 -19.59 -30.49 3.59
N VAL A 145 -20.26 -29.64 4.37
CA VAL A 145 -19.98 -28.20 4.40
C VAL A 145 -18.52 -27.93 4.79
N GLU A 146 -17.96 -28.73 5.70
CA GLU A 146 -16.56 -28.66 6.11
C GLU A 146 -15.61 -28.99 4.95
N GLN A 147 -15.87 -30.07 4.20
CA GLN A 147 -15.09 -30.44 3.01
C GLN A 147 -15.12 -29.34 1.94
N ASN A 148 -16.22 -28.59 1.85
CA ASN A 148 -16.43 -27.46 0.93
C ASN A 148 -15.85 -26.10 1.43
N LEU A 149 -15.18 -26.03 2.59
CA LEU A 149 -14.44 -24.83 3.00
C LEU A 149 -13.26 -24.58 2.02
N VAL A 150 -13.20 -23.37 1.45
CA VAL A 150 -12.17 -22.94 0.48
C VAL A 150 -11.15 -22.03 1.16
N TYR A 151 -9.89 -22.42 1.11
CA TYR A 151 -8.74 -21.68 1.63
C TYR A 151 -7.95 -21.00 0.52
N ALA A 152 -7.37 -19.85 0.84
CA ALA A 152 -6.44 -19.10 0.02
C ALA A 152 -4.99 -19.35 0.50
N ASN A 153 -4.09 -19.69 -0.43
CA ASN A 153 -2.72 -20.10 -0.14
C ASN A 153 -1.82 -18.88 0.16
N MET A 154 -1.46 -18.67 1.42
CA MET A 154 -0.62 -17.55 1.87
C MET A 154 0.89 -17.89 1.84
N ASN A 155 1.25 -19.07 1.33
CA ASN A 155 2.64 -19.52 1.17
C ASN A 155 3.16 -19.24 -0.25
N ALA A 156 2.40 -19.62 -1.29
CA ALA A 156 2.76 -19.41 -2.69
C ALA A 156 2.36 -18.02 -3.23
N PRO A 157 3.16 -17.36 -4.09
CA PRO A 157 2.80 -16.09 -4.72
C PRO A 157 1.77 -16.23 -5.86
N TRP A 158 0.69 -15.45 -5.82
CA TRP A 158 -0.35 -15.38 -6.85
C TRP A 158 -1.05 -14.00 -6.86
N SER A 159 -1.80 -13.75 -7.93
CA SER A 159 -2.51 -12.50 -8.22
C SER A 159 -4.04 -12.69 -8.26
N THR A 160 -4.80 -11.71 -7.76
CA THR A 160 -6.27 -11.67 -7.82
C THR A 160 -6.82 -10.39 -8.44
N PHE A 161 -7.94 -10.56 -9.16
CA PHE A 161 -8.84 -9.49 -9.57
C PHE A 161 -10.20 -9.66 -8.87
N ILE A 162 -10.75 -8.60 -8.29
CA ILE A 162 -12.05 -8.58 -7.59
C ILE A 162 -12.93 -7.51 -8.24
N CYS A 163 -14.08 -7.88 -8.79
CA CYS A 163 -15.03 -6.95 -9.40
C CYS A 163 -16.47 -7.12 -8.91
N GLY A 164 -17.31 -6.11 -9.17
CA GLY A 164 -18.70 -6.05 -8.72
C GLY A 164 -19.13 -4.64 -8.30
N SER A 165 -20.44 -4.39 -8.21
CA SER A 165 -20.96 -3.06 -7.85
C SER A 165 -20.53 -2.61 -6.45
N GLN A 166 -20.69 -1.32 -6.16
CA GLN A 166 -20.70 -0.82 -4.78
C GLN A 166 -21.64 -1.68 -3.90
N GLY A 167 -21.23 -1.94 -2.65
CA GLY A 167 -22.00 -2.74 -1.68
C GLY A 167 -22.14 -4.25 -1.98
N ALA A 168 -21.53 -4.79 -3.04
CA ALA A 168 -21.65 -6.21 -3.40
C ALA A 168 -20.75 -7.16 -2.56
N GLY A 169 -19.73 -6.62 -1.88
CA GLY A 169 -18.80 -7.37 -1.02
C GLY A 169 -17.31 -7.31 -1.41
N LYS A 170 -16.91 -6.46 -2.36
CA LYS A 170 -15.50 -6.39 -2.83
C LYS A 170 -14.48 -6.09 -1.74
N SER A 171 -14.62 -4.95 -1.05
CA SER A 171 -13.66 -4.47 -0.06
C SER A 171 -13.67 -5.32 1.22
N HIS A 172 -14.78 -6.01 1.48
CA HIS A 172 -14.88 -7.13 2.44
C HIS A 172 -14.04 -8.35 2.02
N SER A 173 -14.11 -8.79 0.75
CA SER A 173 -13.28 -9.88 0.22
C SER A 173 -11.79 -9.52 0.20
N LEU A 174 -11.46 -8.29 -0.21
CA LEU A 174 -10.11 -7.71 -0.10
C LEU A 174 -9.62 -7.76 1.35
N SER A 175 -10.43 -7.29 2.30
CA SER A 175 -10.12 -7.32 3.74
C SER A 175 -9.92 -8.74 4.25
N CYS A 176 -10.72 -9.73 3.82
CA CYS A 176 -10.54 -11.13 4.20
C CYS A 176 -9.22 -11.72 3.67
N LEU A 177 -8.79 -11.34 2.46
CA LEU A 177 -7.48 -11.76 1.91
C LEU A 177 -6.30 -11.04 2.60
N LEU A 178 -6.46 -9.78 2.99
CA LEU A 178 -5.48 -9.03 3.78
C LEU A 178 -5.37 -9.58 5.21
N GLU A 179 -6.48 -9.92 5.86
CA GLU A 179 -6.49 -10.63 7.15
C GLU A 179 -5.72 -11.96 7.07
N ASN A 180 -6.00 -12.77 6.03
CA ASN A 180 -5.31 -14.04 5.79
C ASN A 180 -3.79 -13.83 5.56
N SER A 181 -3.41 -12.69 4.96
CA SER A 181 -2.02 -12.33 4.65
C SER A 181 -1.24 -11.81 5.87
N LEU A 182 -1.89 -11.05 6.75
CA LEU A 182 -1.23 -10.17 7.73
C LEU A 182 -1.41 -10.59 9.19
N LEU A 183 -2.45 -11.36 9.52
CA LEU A 183 -2.65 -11.85 10.90
C LEU A 183 -1.77 -13.08 11.17
N THR A 184 -0.92 -13.04 12.20
CA THR A 184 -0.08 -14.18 12.63
C THR A 184 -0.90 -15.33 13.22
N SER A 185 -1.96 -14.98 13.95
CA SER A 185 -2.91 -15.90 14.57
C SER A 185 -4.32 -15.43 14.23
N SER A 186 -5.16 -16.33 13.72
CA SER A 186 -6.52 -16.03 13.33
C SER A 186 -7.35 -17.31 13.31
N LEU A 187 -8.62 -17.23 13.72
CA LEU A 187 -9.57 -18.34 13.57
C LEU A 187 -9.81 -18.73 12.10
N ALA A 188 -9.42 -17.86 11.15
CA ALA A 188 -9.52 -18.15 9.73
C ALA A 188 -8.42 -19.11 9.20
N GLY A 189 -7.29 -19.32 9.90
CA GLY A 189 -6.24 -20.19 9.37
C GLY A 189 -4.88 -20.09 10.07
N ARG A 190 -3.82 -20.46 9.34
CA ARG A 190 -2.46 -20.58 9.86
C ARG A 190 -1.51 -19.73 9.01
N ASN A 191 -0.84 -18.76 9.63
CA ASN A 191 0.04 -17.82 8.93
C ASN A 191 1.32 -17.53 9.75
N PRO A 192 2.28 -18.48 9.81
CA PRO A 192 3.42 -18.40 10.74
C PRO A 192 4.50 -17.39 10.33
N LYS A 193 4.51 -16.93 9.07
CA LYS A 193 5.32 -15.82 8.55
C LYS A 193 4.39 -14.85 7.80
N PRO A 194 3.73 -13.92 8.51
CA PRO A 194 2.86 -12.93 7.89
C PRO A 194 3.60 -12.07 6.87
N LEU A 195 2.86 -11.57 5.91
CA LEU A 195 3.39 -10.70 4.86
C LEU A 195 3.59 -9.28 5.38
N ALA A 196 4.33 -8.46 4.62
CA ALA A 196 4.23 -7.01 4.70
C ALA A 196 3.16 -6.53 3.71
N GLY A 197 2.26 -5.65 4.15
CA GLY A 197 1.16 -5.13 3.35
C GLY A 197 1.37 -3.71 2.83
N LEU A 198 1.05 -3.48 1.56
CA LEU A 198 0.87 -2.16 0.95
C LEU A 198 -0.55 -2.08 0.36
N VAL A 199 -1.33 -1.05 0.70
CA VAL A 199 -2.64 -0.76 0.08
C VAL A 199 -2.59 0.62 -0.57
N PHE A 200 -3.07 0.73 -1.80
CA PHE A 200 -3.37 2.00 -2.46
C PHE A 200 -4.86 2.30 -2.39
N HIS A 201 -5.20 3.52 -1.97
CA HIS A 201 -6.57 4.03 -1.91
C HIS A 201 -6.60 5.50 -2.35
N TYR A 202 -7.59 5.87 -3.16
CA TYR A 202 -7.81 7.24 -3.60
C TYR A 202 -9.29 7.46 -3.85
N ASP A 203 -9.84 8.51 -3.25
CA ASP A 203 -11.22 8.95 -3.47
C ASP A 203 -11.27 10.37 -4.03
N LYS A 204 -12.24 10.61 -4.93
CA LYS A 204 -12.46 11.93 -5.53
C LYS A 204 -13.13 12.82 -4.49
N PHE A 205 -12.38 13.81 -4.00
CA PHE A 205 -12.81 14.65 -2.89
C PHE A 205 -14.07 15.46 -3.24
N THR A 206 -15.22 15.02 -2.74
CA THR A 206 -16.52 15.71 -2.94
C THR A 206 -16.87 16.64 -1.78
N SER A 207 -16.47 16.30 -0.55
CA SER A 207 -16.53 17.18 0.62
C SER A 207 -15.68 16.64 1.78
N ASN A 208 -15.46 17.50 2.79
CA ASN A 208 -14.79 17.15 4.05
C ASN A 208 -15.49 16.02 4.84
N GLU A 209 -16.77 15.74 4.57
CA GLU A 209 -17.56 14.73 5.28
C GLU A 209 -17.92 13.50 4.44
N SER A 210 -17.60 13.49 3.14
CA SER A 210 -17.96 12.41 2.20
C SER A 210 -16.78 11.64 1.64
N THR A 211 -15.55 11.93 2.08
CA THR A 211 -14.34 11.17 1.69
C THR A 211 -14.42 9.75 2.27
N GLN A 212 -14.35 8.74 1.40
CA GLN A 212 -14.46 7.34 1.81
C GLN A 212 -13.16 6.83 2.44
N LEU A 213 -13.26 6.30 3.66
CA LEU A 213 -12.19 5.55 4.34
C LEU A 213 -11.80 4.28 3.56
N CYS A 214 -10.52 3.90 3.61
CA CYS A 214 -10.10 2.56 3.21
C CYS A 214 -10.45 1.54 4.31
N GLU A 215 -11.30 0.55 3.99
CA GLU A 215 -11.77 -0.47 4.94
C GLU A 215 -10.65 -1.39 5.48
N ALA A 216 -9.50 -1.43 4.80
CA ALA A 216 -8.31 -2.13 5.25
C ALA A 216 -7.73 -1.53 6.55
N ALA A 217 -8.05 -0.28 6.90
CA ALA A 217 -7.55 0.34 8.12
C ALA A 217 -8.06 -0.37 9.40
N TYR A 218 -9.23 -1.00 9.36
CA TYR A 218 -9.79 -1.75 10.49
C TYR A 218 -8.98 -3.00 10.88
N LEU A 219 -7.98 -3.41 10.09
CA LEU A 219 -7.07 -4.49 10.47
C LEU A 219 -6.31 -4.20 11.78
N CYS A 220 -6.20 -2.94 12.19
CA CYS A 220 -5.66 -2.53 13.49
C CYS A 220 -6.38 -3.19 14.68
N SER A 221 -7.69 -3.46 14.56
CA SER A 221 -8.51 -4.09 15.60
C SER A 221 -8.07 -5.50 15.99
N ALA A 222 -7.34 -6.20 15.12
CA ALA A 222 -6.77 -7.53 15.39
C ALA A 222 -5.24 -7.48 15.61
N GLY A 223 -4.69 -6.31 15.94
CA GLY A 223 -3.28 -6.14 16.31
C GLY A 223 -2.30 -5.93 15.14
N VAL A 224 -2.79 -5.81 13.89
CA VAL A 224 -1.94 -5.44 12.75
C VAL A 224 -1.43 -4.02 12.94
N GLN A 225 -0.13 -3.78 12.74
CA GLN A 225 0.41 -2.43 12.77
C GLN A 225 0.02 -1.69 11.48
N VAL A 226 -1.13 -1.00 11.51
CA VAL A 226 -1.62 -0.17 10.40
C VAL A 226 -1.05 1.23 10.50
N ARG A 227 -0.42 1.68 9.41
CA ARG A 227 -0.01 3.07 9.18
C ARG A 227 -0.70 3.58 7.93
N VAL A 228 -1.15 4.84 7.94
CA VAL A 228 -1.81 5.50 6.81
C VAL A 228 -0.98 6.71 6.40
N LEU A 229 -0.33 6.61 5.24
CA LEU A 229 0.43 7.70 4.63
C LEU A 229 -0.54 8.55 3.81
N VAL A 230 -0.70 9.81 4.18
CA VAL A 230 -1.72 10.71 3.60
C VAL A 230 -1.11 11.96 2.99
N SER A 231 -1.81 12.58 2.03
CA SER A 231 -1.38 13.87 1.46
C SER A 231 -1.09 14.90 2.58
N PRO A 232 0.10 15.53 2.63
CA PRO A 232 0.46 16.46 3.70
C PRO A 232 -0.53 17.63 3.86
N THR A 233 -1.13 18.10 2.78
CA THR A 233 -2.15 19.17 2.81
C THR A 233 -3.48 18.74 3.42
N ASN A 234 -3.78 17.43 3.48
CA ASN A 234 -5.03 16.89 4.04
C ASN A 234 -4.84 16.14 5.38
N VAL A 235 -3.61 16.09 5.93
CA VAL A 235 -3.24 15.25 7.08
C VAL A 235 -4.13 15.44 8.30
N HIS A 236 -4.61 16.65 8.58
CA HIS A 236 -5.46 16.96 9.73
C HIS A 236 -6.87 16.34 9.60
N ALA A 237 -7.49 16.45 8.43
CA ALA A 237 -8.81 15.87 8.19
C ALA A 237 -8.73 14.34 8.15
N MET A 238 -7.74 13.78 7.46
CA MET A 238 -7.53 12.33 7.41
C MET A 238 -7.18 11.75 8.79
N ARG A 239 -6.44 12.48 9.64
CA ARG A 239 -6.18 12.09 11.04
C ARG A 239 -7.47 12.09 11.88
N LYS A 240 -8.36 13.07 11.70
CA LYS A 240 -9.70 13.04 12.32
C LYS A 240 -10.53 11.85 11.80
N LEU A 241 -10.47 11.56 10.51
CA LEU A 241 -11.23 10.47 9.89
C LEU A 241 -10.78 9.09 10.41
N TYR A 242 -9.49 8.77 10.30
CA TYR A 242 -8.93 7.47 10.70
C TYR A 242 -8.74 7.27 12.22
N ARG A 243 -8.81 8.33 13.06
CA ARG A 243 -8.89 8.15 14.54
C ARG A 243 -10.32 7.87 15.03
N ASN A 244 -11.34 8.18 14.24
CA ASN A 244 -12.75 8.01 14.62
C ASN A 244 -13.46 7.00 13.71
N LEU A 245 -12.83 5.83 13.51
CA LEU A 245 -13.37 4.73 12.70
C LEU A 245 -14.70 4.20 13.29
N PRO A 246 -15.85 4.34 12.61
CA PRO A 246 -17.13 3.89 13.15
C PRO A 246 -17.16 2.39 13.44
N GLY A 247 -17.63 2.02 14.63
CA GLY A 247 -17.72 0.61 15.04
C GLY A 247 -16.39 -0.06 15.42
N LEU A 248 -15.27 0.68 15.46
CA LEU A 248 -14.03 0.18 16.06
C LEU A 248 -14.18 0.06 17.59
N PRO A 249 -13.72 -1.04 18.23
CA PRO A 249 -13.73 -1.17 19.69
C PRO A 249 -12.89 -0.09 20.38
N ALA A 250 -13.33 0.40 21.54
CA ALA A 250 -12.69 1.51 22.27
C ALA A 250 -11.32 1.13 22.89
N ASP A 251 -11.02 -0.17 22.98
CA ASP A 251 -9.77 -0.76 23.44
C ASP A 251 -8.85 -1.20 22.28
N ALA A 252 -9.33 -1.12 21.03
CA ALA A 252 -8.55 -1.51 19.85
C ALA A 252 -7.37 -0.56 19.58
N PRO A 253 -6.25 -1.07 19.02
CA PRO A 253 -5.21 -0.23 18.44
C PRO A 253 -5.78 0.71 17.37
N LEU A 254 -5.38 1.98 17.39
CA LEU A 254 -5.73 2.95 16.34
C LEU A 254 -4.67 2.94 15.22
N PRO A 255 -5.06 3.20 13.95
CA PRO A 255 -4.12 3.33 12.85
C PRO A 255 -3.27 4.60 12.98
N GLU A 256 -1.99 4.50 12.62
CA GLU A 256 -1.04 5.60 12.71
C GLU A 256 -1.07 6.48 11.44
N VAL A 257 -1.63 7.68 11.53
CA VAL A 257 -1.74 8.61 10.39
C VAL A 257 -0.50 9.53 10.29
N ILE A 258 0.19 9.46 9.15
CA ILE A 258 1.47 10.12 8.89
C ILE A 258 1.37 10.92 7.57
N PRO A 259 1.84 12.18 7.48
CA PRO A 259 1.94 12.85 6.19
C PRO A 259 2.99 12.16 5.31
N LEU A 260 2.63 11.87 4.06
CA LEU A 260 3.52 11.28 3.06
C LEU A 260 4.60 12.28 2.67
N TYR A 261 5.85 11.98 3.02
CA TYR A 261 7.02 12.74 2.61
C TYR A 261 8.10 11.80 2.09
N PHE A 262 8.68 12.13 0.93
CA PHE A 262 9.88 11.49 0.42
C PHE A 262 11.13 12.17 0.97
N GLN A 263 12.15 11.38 1.24
CA GLN A 263 13.49 11.87 1.56
C GLN A 263 14.29 12.07 0.28
N GLU A 264 15.22 13.03 0.27
CA GLU A 264 15.97 13.40 -0.94
C GLU A 264 16.78 12.23 -1.53
N HIS A 265 17.35 11.37 -0.69
CA HIS A 265 18.06 10.16 -1.11
C HIS A 265 17.15 9.10 -1.76
N GLN A 266 15.83 9.17 -1.53
CA GLN A 266 14.84 8.29 -2.16
C GLN A 266 14.51 8.74 -3.60
N LEU A 267 14.79 10.01 -3.93
CA LEU A 267 14.64 10.53 -5.29
C LEU A 267 15.78 10.00 -6.17
N ASN A 268 15.41 9.15 -7.12
CA ASN A 268 16.27 8.74 -8.23
C ASN A 268 15.73 9.36 -9.55
N VAL A 269 16.51 9.22 -10.63
CA VAL A 269 16.17 9.81 -11.95
C VAL A 269 14.76 9.40 -12.41
N SER A 270 14.38 8.13 -12.26
CA SER A 270 13.06 7.64 -12.66
C SER A 270 11.94 8.26 -11.83
N ARG A 271 12.07 8.28 -10.49
CA ARG A 271 11.06 8.84 -9.58
C ARG A 271 10.85 10.34 -9.79
N LEU A 272 11.93 11.09 -10.01
CA LEU A 272 11.80 12.52 -10.31
C LEU A 272 11.12 12.73 -11.65
N MET A 273 11.49 11.98 -12.68
CA MET A 273 10.83 12.03 -13.99
C MET A 273 9.34 11.65 -13.90
N THR A 274 8.94 10.76 -12.99
CA THR A 274 7.53 10.43 -12.73
C THR A 274 6.75 11.61 -12.12
N LEU A 275 7.30 12.34 -11.13
CA LEU A 275 6.61 13.52 -10.56
C LEU A 275 6.58 14.72 -11.51
N MET A 276 7.63 14.87 -12.31
CA MET A 276 7.79 15.99 -13.26
C MET A 276 7.07 15.75 -14.60
N ALA A 277 6.70 14.51 -14.92
CA ALA A 277 5.93 14.20 -16.13
C ALA A 277 4.52 14.78 -16.08
N VAL A 278 4.02 15.17 -17.26
CA VAL A 278 2.61 15.46 -17.50
C VAL A 278 2.23 14.85 -18.84
N SER A 279 1.70 13.62 -18.81
CA SER A 279 1.07 13.00 -19.98
C SER A 279 -0.29 13.65 -20.26
N GLY A 280 -0.28 14.77 -20.97
CA GLY A 280 -1.48 15.41 -21.54
C GLY A 280 -1.67 15.06 -23.02
N GLU A 281 -2.74 15.59 -23.64
CA GLU A 281 -3.09 15.36 -25.06
C GLU A 281 -1.98 15.73 -26.06
N HIS A 282 -0.99 16.51 -25.65
CA HIS A 282 0.11 16.99 -26.50
C HIS A 282 1.43 16.24 -26.26
N GLY A 283 1.41 15.13 -25.52
CA GLY A 283 2.57 14.28 -25.27
C GLY A 283 3.52 14.81 -24.18
N VAL A 284 4.77 14.34 -24.22
CA VAL A 284 5.78 14.63 -23.18
C VAL A 284 6.22 16.11 -23.24
N PRO A 285 6.18 16.88 -22.12
CA PRO A 285 6.56 18.28 -22.13
C PRO A 285 8.05 18.51 -22.47
N LEU A 286 8.34 19.48 -23.34
CA LEU A 286 9.69 19.79 -23.83
C LEU A 286 10.73 20.12 -22.73
N TYR A 287 10.31 20.50 -21.52
CA TYR A 287 11.25 20.71 -20.42
C TYR A 287 11.86 19.38 -19.89
N MET A 288 11.22 18.24 -20.16
CA MET A 288 11.66 16.93 -19.68
C MET A 288 12.99 16.47 -20.30
N GLU A 289 13.33 16.90 -21.53
CA GLU A 289 14.62 16.61 -22.14
C GLU A 289 15.77 17.30 -21.40
N VAL A 290 15.58 18.59 -21.07
CA VAL A 290 16.52 19.40 -20.29
C VAL A 290 16.66 18.84 -18.88
N LEU A 291 15.54 18.47 -18.26
CA LEU A 291 15.47 17.88 -16.93
C LEU A 291 16.20 16.51 -16.89
N PHE A 292 15.98 15.65 -17.89
CA PHE A 292 16.68 14.37 -18.03
C PHE A 292 18.18 14.53 -18.30
N LYS A 293 18.58 15.56 -19.05
CA LYS A 293 20.00 15.91 -19.25
C LYS A 293 20.65 16.27 -17.91
N ILE A 294 20.10 17.22 -17.15
CA ILE A 294 20.64 17.63 -15.84
C ILE A 294 20.80 16.41 -14.92
N LEU A 295 19.77 15.57 -14.83
CA LEU A 295 19.80 14.35 -14.00
C LEU A 295 20.88 13.35 -14.44
N ARG A 296 21.12 13.21 -15.75
CA ARG A 296 22.18 12.34 -16.29
C ARG A 296 23.56 12.90 -15.98
N ASP A 297 23.76 14.21 -16.17
CA ASP A 297 25.03 14.89 -15.91
C ASP A 297 25.40 14.76 -14.41
N MET A 298 24.45 15.07 -13.50
CA MET A 298 24.61 14.87 -12.05
C MET A 298 24.89 13.41 -11.66
N SER A 299 24.21 12.44 -12.28
CA SER A 299 24.44 11.01 -12.01
C SER A 299 25.83 10.54 -12.47
N THR A 300 26.35 11.16 -13.53
CA THR A 300 27.68 10.89 -14.08
C THR A 300 28.77 11.47 -13.18
N GLU A 301 28.59 12.71 -12.70
CA GLU A 301 29.49 13.37 -11.74
C GLU A 301 29.62 12.59 -10.43
N LYS A 302 28.50 12.04 -9.91
CA LYS A 302 28.48 11.17 -8.72
C LYS A 302 29.04 9.75 -8.96
N LYS A 303 29.48 9.41 -10.17
CA LYS A 303 30.06 8.08 -10.52
C LYS A 303 29.18 6.87 -10.16
N GLY A 304 27.86 7.06 -10.04
CA GLY A 304 26.93 6.02 -9.60
C GLY A 304 26.70 5.92 -8.08
N GLU A 305 27.29 6.81 -7.26
CA GLU A 305 26.82 7.00 -5.88
C GLU A 305 25.38 7.52 -5.91
N GLY A 306 24.46 6.73 -5.34
CA GLY A 306 23.02 6.93 -5.48
C GLY A 306 22.45 8.14 -4.73
N GLY A 307 21.28 8.58 -5.18
CA GLY A 307 20.52 9.69 -4.58
C GLY A 307 20.77 11.03 -5.28
N LEU A 308 19.71 11.76 -5.56
CA LEU A 308 19.77 13.13 -6.07
C LEU A 308 20.29 14.09 -4.97
N ASP A 309 20.89 15.22 -5.34
CA ASP A 309 20.83 16.42 -4.48
C ASP A 309 19.82 17.39 -5.11
N TYR A 310 18.71 17.63 -4.43
CA TYR A 310 17.59 18.39 -4.98
C TYR A 310 17.89 19.89 -5.04
N LEU A 311 18.76 20.42 -4.18
CA LEU A 311 19.14 21.83 -4.20
C LEU A 311 20.09 22.12 -5.37
N ASP A 312 21.08 21.25 -5.60
CA ASP A 312 21.95 21.33 -6.78
C ASP A 312 21.13 21.16 -8.07
N PHE A 313 20.21 20.17 -8.11
CA PHE A 313 19.28 19.99 -9.22
C PHE A 313 18.46 21.26 -9.51
N LYS A 314 17.87 21.88 -8.48
CA LYS A 314 17.08 23.11 -8.62
C LYS A 314 17.93 24.28 -9.12
N GLN A 315 19.15 24.45 -8.59
CA GLN A 315 20.09 25.48 -9.05
C GLN A 315 20.51 25.29 -10.52
N ARG A 316 20.76 24.04 -10.94
CA ARG A 316 21.06 23.69 -12.35
C ARG A 316 19.86 23.88 -13.27
N LEU A 317 18.64 23.72 -12.75
CA LEU A 317 17.39 23.93 -13.49
C LEU A 317 17.08 25.42 -13.66
N GLU A 318 17.31 26.23 -12.61
CA GLU A 318 17.15 27.69 -12.63
C GLU A 318 18.15 28.39 -13.57
N SER A 319 19.31 27.79 -13.83
CA SER A 319 20.29 28.31 -14.80
C SER A 319 19.96 28.02 -16.28
N GLN A 320 18.90 27.26 -16.58
CA GLN A 320 18.51 26.94 -17.95
C GLN A 320 17.62 28.01 -18.59
N ALA A 321 17.85 28.25 -19.88
CA ALA A 321 17.08 29.19 -20.70
C ALA A 321 15.69 28.64 -21.13
N PHE A 322 14.86 28.22 -20.18
CA PHE A 322 13.49 27.78 -20.45
C PHE A 322 12.62 28.89 -21.06
N SER A 323 11.79 28.52 -22.04
CA SER A 323 10.78 29.41 -22.63
C SER A 323 9.69 29.76 -21.62
N PHE A 324 8.94 30.84 -21.87
CA PHE A 324 7.80 31.22 -21.02
C PHE A 324 6.75 30.09 -20.90
N GLN A 325 6.49 29.38 -22.00
CA GLN A 325 5.58 28.24 -22.06
C GLN A 325 6.08 27.00 -21.28
N GLN A 326 7.39 26.84 -21.13
CA GLN A 326 7.98 25.78 -20.30
C GLN A 326 7.99 26.14 -18.81
N LYS A 327 8.27 27.40 -18.47
CA LYS A 327 8.50 27.84 -17.07
C LYS A 327 7.28 27.64 -16.16
N ALA A 328 6.08 28.03 -16.59
CA ALA A 328 4.90 27.93 -15.72
C ALA A 328 4.48 26.48 -15.40
N PRO A 329 4.35 25.56 -16.37
CA PRO A 329 4.08 24.14 -16.07
C PRO A 329 5.18 23.47 -15.25
N LEU A 330 6.46 23.79 -15.52
CA LEU A 330 7.59 23.28 -14.76
C LEU A 330 7.52 23.73 -13.28
N ALA A 331 7.22 25.01 -13.03
CA ALA A 331 7.09 25.55 -11.68
C ALA A 331 5.92 24.89 -10.90
N MET A 332 4.80 24.59 -11.56
CA MET A 332 3.70 23.84 -10.93
C MET A 332 4.10 22.42 -10.54
N ARG A 333 4.89 21.72 -11.38
CA ARG A 333 5.42 20.37 -11.09
C ARG A 333 6.44 20.39 -9.95
N LEU A 334 7.33 21.38 -9.91
CA LEU A 334 8.26 21.59 -8.79
C LEU A 334 7.50 21.88 -7.48
N ALA A 335 6.45 22.70 -7.51
CA ALA A 335 5.63 23.00 -6.33
C ALA A 335 4.91 21.75 -5.79
N LEU A 336 4.38 20.90 -6.68
CA LEU A 336 3.80 19.60 -6.29
C LEU A 336 4.86 18.70 -5.64
N LEU A 337 6.00 18.50 -6.31
CA LEU A 337 7.15 17.74 -5.79
C LEU A 337 7.54 18.23 -4.38
N GLU A 338 7.82 19.53 -4.23
CA GLU A 338 8.29 20.14 -2.97
C GLU A 338 7.25 20.05 -1.83
N SER A 339 5.95 19.96 -2.16
CA SER A 339 4.91 19.71 -1.15
C SER A 339 4.97 18.32 -0.53
N PHE A 340 5.58 17.35 -1.23
CA PHE A 340 5.82 15.97 -0.79
C PHE A 340 7.29 15.70 -0.40
N LEU A 341 8.17 16.71 -0.31
CA LEU A 341 9.55 16.53 0.16
C LEU A 341 9.73 16.84 1.65
N ALA A 342 10.46 15.98 2.34
CA ALA A 342 11.00 16.26 3.68
C ALA A 342 12.24 17.16 3.58
N HIS A 343 12.40 18.10 4.51
CA HIS A 343 13.62 18.91 4.64
C HIS A 343 14.83 18.04 5.07
N LYS A 344 16.06 18.37 4.61
CA LYS A 344 17.29 17.62 4.97
C LYS A 344 17.53 17.53 6.47
N GLN A 345 17.24 18.60 7.22
CA GLN A 345 17.33 18.62 8.67
C GLN A 345 15.99 18.21 9.29
N GLN A 346 16.02 17.16 10.09
CA GLN A 346 14.89 16.59 10.85
C GLN A 346 15.33 16.37 12.30
N SER A 347 14.40 16.05 13.21
CA SER A 347 14.77 15.45 14.50
C SER A 347 15.16 13.97 14.33
N ASP A 348 15.85 13.39 15.31
CA ASP A 348 16.20 11.95 15.28
C ASP A 348 14.94 11.07 15.17
N HIS A 349 13.87 11.46 15.88
CA HIS A 349 12.57 10.80 15.84
C HIS A 349 11.89 10.90 14.47
N ALA A 350 11.87 12.10 13.87
CA ALA A 350 11.31 12.28 12.52
C ALA A 350 12.15 11.57 11.45
N THR A 351 13.47 11.51 11.61
CA THR A 351 14.39 10.74 10.75
C THR A 351 14.10 9.24 10.83
N ALA A 352 14.01 8.68 12.04
CA ALA A 352 13.67 7.28 12.24
C ALA A 352 12.28 6.93 11.68
N ARG A 353 11.31 7.84 11.84
CA ARG A 353 9.95 7.71 11.29
C ARG A 353 9.97 7.68 9.76
N LEU A 354 10.62 8.66 9.11
CA LEU A 354 10.80 8.72 7.65
C LEU A 354 11.50 7.47 7.09
N ASN A 355 12.61 7.06 7.71
CA ASN A 355 13.36 5.85 7.34
C ASN A 355 12.53 4.56 7.49
N SER A 356 11.39 4.60 8.20
CA SER A 356 10.52 3.44 8.42
C SER A 356 9.34 3.33 7.44
N LEU A 357 8.99 4.39 6.70
CA LEU A 357 7.68 4.49 6.03
C LEU A 357 7.42 3.39 4.99
N PHE A 358 8.46 2.89 4.32
CA PHE A 358 8.38 1.82 3.32
C PHE A 358 9.10 0.53 3.73
N ASN A 359 9.47 0.39 5.02
CA ASN A 359 10.08 -0.84 5.50
C ASN A 359 9.05 -1.96 5.56
N SER A 360 9.27 -3.00 4.76
CA SER A 360 8.50 -4.24 4.82
C SER A 360 8.81 -4.96 6.14
N ALA A 361 7.79 -5.17 6.98
CA ALA A 361 7.88 -5.96 8.19
C ALA A 361 6.66 -6.89 8.32
N GLN A 362 6.87 -8.09 8.88
CA GLN A 362 5.82 -9.10 9.01
C GLN A 362 4.65 -8.59 9.86
N GLY A 363 3.42 -8.70 9.36
CA GLY A 363 2.21 -8.31 10.08
C GLY A 363 2.01 -6.80 10.18
N THR A 364 2.67 -6.04 9.31
CA THR A 364 2.48 -4.58 9.19
C THR A 364 1.71 -4.25 7.91
N LEU A 365 0.93 -3.16 7.96
CA LEU A 365 0.16 -2.64 6.83
C LEU A 365 0.46 -1.16 6.64
N THR A 366 0.96 -0.79 5.47
CA THR A 366 1.08 0.60 5.04
C THR A 366 -0.01 0.89 4.01
N ILE A 367 -0.99 1.70 4.38
CA ILE A 367 -1.99 2.24 3.46
C ILE A 367 -1.47 3.57 2.94
N VAL A 368 -1.51 3.80 1.63
CA VAL A 368 -1.20 5.09 1.00
C VAL A 368 -2.52 5.65 0.48
N ASP A 369 -3.03 6.65 1.21
CA ASP A 369 -4.33 7.28 0.98
C ASP A 369 -4.13 8.76 0.64
N VAL A 370 -4.01 9.03 -0.67
CA VAL A 370 -3.75 10.38 -1.19
C VAL A 370 -5.02 11.17 -1.48
N SER A 371 -6.19 10.72 -0.99
CA SER A 371 -7.48 11.39 -1.14
C SER A 371 -7.41 12.82 -0.59
N CYS A 372 -7.48 13.82 -1.47
CA CYS A 372 -7.11 15.19 -1.16
C CYS A 372 -7.70 16.17 -2.21
N PRO A 373 -8.21 17.36 -1.83
CA PRO A 373 -8.71 18.36 -2.78
C PRO A 373 -7.67 18.83 -3.82
N PHE A 374 -6.38 18.64 -3.52
CA PHE A 374 -5.25 19.16 -4.29
C PHE A 374 -4.45 18.06 -5.02
N VAL A 375 -4.94 16.82 -5.02
CA VAL A 375 -4.31 15.68 -5.74
C VAL A 375 -5.35 15.11 -6.70
N ASN A 376 -5.02 15.07 -7.99
CA ASN A 376 -5.85 14.44 -9.02
C ASN A 376 -5.38 12.99 -9.31
N GLU A 377 -6.09 12.29 -10.20
CA GLU A 377 -5.83 10.90 -10.58
C GLU A 377 -4.38 10.67 -11.08
N ASN A 378 -3.85 11.56 -11.91
CA ASN A 378 -2.52 11.42 -12.48
C ASN A 378 -1.45 11.58 -11.41
N ASP A 379 -1.63 12.57 -10.53
CA ASP A 379 -0.72 12.83 -9.41
C ASP A 379 -0.79 11.70 -8.36
N ALA A 380 -1.99 11.13 -8.13
CA ALA A 380 -2.15 9.94 -7.32
C ALA A 380 -1.41 8.72 -7.91
N CYS A 381 -1.57 8.45 -9.21
CA CYS A 381 -0.86 7.37 -9.89
C CYS A 381 0.66 7.55 -9.92
N ALA A 382 1.15 8.79 -10.09
CA ALA A 382 2.57 9.12 -9.96
C ALA A 382 3.09 8.83 -8.54
N LEU A 383 2.38 9.28 -7.51
CA LEU A 383 2.72 9.01 -6.10
C LEU A 383 2.68 7.52 -5.77
N PHE A 384 1.68 6.77 -6.25
CA PHE A 384 1.56 5.33 -6.08
C PHE A 384 2.70 4.56 -6.77
N THR A 385 3.07 4.93 -8.00
CA THR A 385 4.22 4.35 -8.73
C THR A 385 5.51 4.49 -7.92
N ILE A 386 5.71 5.63 -7.24
CA ILE A 386 6.90 5.89 -6.42
C ILE A 386 6.85 5.12 -5.09
N CYS A 387 5.71 5.12 -4.41
CA CYS A 387 5.50 4.34 -3.18
C CYS A 387 5.65 2.83 -3.42
N LEU A 388 5.13 2.33 -4.55
CA LEU A 388 5.29 0.96 -5.02
C LEU A 388 6.76 0.63 -5.22
N SER A 389 7.49 1.51 -5.92
CA SER A 389 8.94 1.35 -6.14
C SER A 389 9.73 1.30 -4.83
N LEU A 390 9.42 2.17 -3.87
CA LEU A 390 10.09 2.23 -2.55
C LEU A 390 9.84 0.97 -1.71
N PHE A 391 8.58 0.52 -1.64
CA PHE A 391 8.20 -0.72 -0.96
C PHE A 391 8.79 -1.98 -1.62
N MET A 392 9.05 -1.92 -2.93
CA MET A 392 9.67 -3.03 -3.67
C MET A 392 11.20 -3.07 -3.54
N GLU A 393 11.87 -1.92 -3.38
CA GLU A 393 13.31 -1.80 -3.09
C GLU A 393 13.68 -2.32 -1.69
N ASN A 394 12.96 -1.93 -0.63
CA ASN A 394 13.27 -2.30 0.75
C ASN A 394 12.87 -3.75 1.07
N ARG A 395 13.61 -4.70 0.49
CA ARG A 395 13.34 -6.14 0.53
C ARG A 395 13.80 -6.79 1.84
N SER A 396 12.88 -6.90 2.79
CA SER A 396 12.98 -7.74 3.99
C SER A 396 12.90 -9.24 3.70
N ASP A 397 13.27 -10.07 4.68
CA ASP A 397 13.14 -11.54 4.69
C ASP A 397 11.67 -12.05 4.81
N CYS A 398 10.68 -11.29 4.33
CA CYS A 398 9.28 -11.70 4.30
C CYS A 398 8.63 -11.46 2.94
N GLY A 399 7.60 -12.25 2.64
CA GLY A 399 6.78 -12.03 1.46
C GLY A 399 5.96 -10.74 1.57
N ARG A 400 5.45 -10.26 0.43
CA ARG A 400 4.68 -9.01 0.34
C ARG A 400 3.28 -9.26 -0.20
N VAL A 401 2.34 -8.42 0.20
CA VAL A 401 1.02 -8.29 -0.44
C VAL A 401 0.80 -6.83 -0.80
N ILE A 402 0.41 -6.60 -2.06
CA ILE A 402 0.09 -5.29 -2.62
C ILE A 402 -1.39 -5.33 -2.99
N ALA A 403 -2.12 -4.32 -2.53
CA ALA A 403 -3.56 -4.20 -2.73
C ALA A 403 -3.90 -2.85 -3.36
N LEU A 404 -4.84 -2.86 -4.29
CA LEU A 404 -5.47 -1.65 -4.84
C LEU A 404 -6.95 -1.71 -4.46
N ASP A 405 -7.42 -0.79 -3.63
CA ASP A 405 -8.85 -0.67 -3.30
C ASP A 405 -9.53 0.33 -4.26
N GLU A 406 -10.79 0.04 -4.62
CA GLU A 406 -11.60 0.83 -5.54
C GLU A 406 -10.87 1.36 -6.81
N ALA A 407 -10.02 0.53 -7.43
CA ALA A 407 -9.01 0.93 -8.42
C ALA A 407 -9.52 1.75 -9.63
N HIS A 408 -10.80 1.61 -10.02
CA HIS A 408 -11.47 2.47 -11.01
C HIS A 408 -11.38 3.98 -10.75
N LYS A 409 -11.11 4.40 -9.51
CA LYS A 409 -10.99 5.82 -9.16
C LYS A 409 -9.66 6.46 -9.63
N PHE A 410 -8.65 5.65 -9.99
CA PHE A 410 -7.32 6.14 -10.39
C PHE A 410 -6.65 5.38 -11.54
N LEU A 411 -6.94 4.09 -11.77
CA LEU A 411 -6.48 3.35 -12.95
C LEU A 411 -7.33 3.67 -14.20
N THR A 412 -7.42 4.96 -14.54
CA THR A 412 -8.08 5.45 -15.75
C THR A 412 -7.14 5.40 -16.97
N GLN A 413 -7.62 5.77 -18.16
CA GLN A 413 -6.83 5.74 -19.40
C GLN A 413 -5.92 6.98 -19.50
N SER A 414 -5.04 7.17 -18.51
CA SER A 414 -4.09 8.28 -18.45
C SER A 414 -2.65 7.79 -18.43
N GLY A 415 -1.73 8.59 -18.99
CA GLY A 415 -0.33 8.17 -19.14
C GLY A 415 0.46 8.01 -17.83
N GLU A 416 -0.09 8.33 -16.66
CA GLU A 416 0.50 7.94 -15.35
C GLU A 416 -0.16 6.67 -14.78
N ALA A 417 -1.46 6.48 -15.03
CA ALA A 417 -2.17 5.24 -14.70
C ALA A 417 -1.71 4.06 -15.57
N GLU A 418 -1.33 4.31 -16.82
CA GLU A 418 -0.68 3.35 -17.71
C GLU A 418 0.68 2.89 -17.14
N LYS A 419 1.56 3.81 -16.71
CA LYS A 419 2.85 3.45 -16.08
C LYS A 419 2.67 2.63 -14.80
N LEU A 420 1.70 3.00 -13.96
CA LEU A 420 1.36 2.22 -12.77
C LEU A 420 0.85 0.81 -13.15
N THR A 421 0.02 0.71 -14.19
CA THR A 421 -0.46 -0.55 -14.76
C THR A 421 0.67 -1.40 -15.31
N GLU A 422 1.61 -0.84 -16.07
CA GLU A 422 2.82 -1.52 -16.56
C GLU A 422 3.71 -2.02 -15.42
N GLN A 423 3.91 -1.22 -14.38
CA GLN A 423 4.67 -1.65 -13.20
C GLN A 423 3.99 -2.82 -12.48
N LEU A 424 2.66 -2.77 -12.31
CA LEU A 424 1.89 -3.86 -11.73
C LEU A 424 1.93 -5.13 -12.61
N ILE A 425 1.77 -5.01 -13.93
CA ILE A 425 1.94 -6.10 -14.90
C ILE A 425 3.33 -6.74 -14.77
N SER A 426 4.37 -5.94 -14.64
CA SER A 426 5.75 -6.40 -14.46
C SER A 426 5.91 -7.18 -13.14
N ILE A 427 5.33 -6.69 -12.04
CA ILE A 427 5.36 -7.37 -10.74
C ILE A 427 4.54 -8.67 -10.77
N VAL A 428 3.36 -8.71 -11.40
CA VAL A 428 2.57 -9.95 -11.57
C VAL A 428 3.37 -10.99 -12.37
N ARG A 429 3.99 -10.60 -13.49
CA ARG A 429 4.85 -11.50 -14.30
C ARG A 429 6.05 -12.02 -13.51
N GLN A 430 6.59 -11.23 -12.58
CA GLN A 430 7.74 -11.59 -11.75
C GLN A 430 7.37 -12.12 -10.34
N GLN A 431 6.08 -12.29 -10.02
CA GLN A 431 5.59 -12.44 -8.65
C GLN A 431 6.22 -13.61 -7.86
N ARG A 432 6.55 -14.70 -8.57
CA ARG A 432 7.25 -15.88 -8.05
C ARG A 432 8.66 -15.54 -7.55
N HIS A 433 9.42 -14.74 -8.30
CA HIS A 433 10.78 -14.31 -7.93
C HIS A 433 10.78 -13.18 -6.89
N LEU A 434 9.72 -12.37 -6.86
CA LEU A 434 9.59 -11.23 -5.95
C LEU A 434 9.00 -11.59 -4.58
N ALA A 435 8.41 -12.79 -4.45
CA ALA A 435 7.64 -13.26 -3.29
C ALA A 435 6.45 -12.35 -2.94
N THR A 436 5.77 -11.85 -3.97
CA THR A 436 4.73 -10.81 -3.86
C THR A 436 3.37 -11.36 -4.30
N ARG A 437 2.29 -10.96 -3.61
CA ARG A 437 0.90 -11.15 -4.04
C ARG A 437 0.31 -9.80 -4.46
N ILE A 438 -0.57 -9.81 -5.46
CA ILE A 438 -1.29 -8.62 -5.92
C ILE A 438 -2.79 -8.87 -5.82
N ILE A 439 -3.53 -7.92 -5.23
CA ILE A 439 -4.98 -7.99 -5.04
C ILE A 439 -5.59 -6.70 -5.57
N ILE A 440 -6.31 -6.77 -6.70
CA ILE A 440 -6.91 -5.59 -7.33
C ILE A 440 -8.42 -5.65 -7.10
N ALA A 441 -8.98 -4.68 -6.36
CA ALA A 441 -10.42 -4.51 -6.20
C ALA A 441 -10.90 -3.30 -7.01
N THR A 442 -11.93 -3.47 -7.83
CA THR A 442 -12.47 -2.43 -8.71
C THR A 442 -13.97 -2.57 -8.90
N GLN A 443 -14.72 -1.49 -9.10
CA GLN A 443 -16.10 -1.62 -9.56
C GLN A 443 -16.15 -2.10 -11.01
N GLU A 444 -15.25 -1.56 -11.84
CA GLU A 444 -15.24 -1.74 -13.29
C GLU A 444 -14.16 -2.74 -13.72
N PRO A 445 -14.50 -3.91 -14.31
CA PRO A 445 -13.51 -4.84 -14.87
C PRO A 445 -12.93 -4.37 -16.22
N THR A 446 -13.47 -3.29 -16.80
CA THR A 446 -13.14 -2.73 -18.12
C THR A 446 -11.83 -1.96 -18.20
N LEU A 447 -11.28 -1.50 -17.07
CA LEU A 447 -10.17 -0.53 -17.01
C LEU A 447 -8.87 -1.06 -17.62
N ALA A 448 -8.49 -2.28 -17.20
CA ALA A 448 -7.21 -2.90 -17.53
C ALA A 448 -7.40 -4.42 -17.74
N PRO A 449 -7.95 -4.84 -18.90
CA PRO A 449 -8.17 -6.26 -19.19
C PRO A 449 -6.87 -7.08 -19.19
N SER A 450 -5.74 -6.43 -19.48
CA SER A 450 -4.38 -6.99 -19.35
C SER A 450 -3.99 -7.38 -17.91
N LEU A 451 -4.53 -6.71 -16.89
CA LEU A 451 -4.36 -7.12 -15.49
C LEU A 451 -5.31 -8.28 -15.13
N LEU A 452 -6.51 -8.32 -15.71
CA LEU A 452 -7.48 -9.42 -15.55
C LEU A 452 -6.93 -10.73 -16.15
N ASP A 453 -6.38 -10.70 -17.37
CA ASP A 453 -5.74 -11.85 -18.04
C ASP A 453 -4.55 -12.45 -17.27
N LEU A 454 -3.83 -11.61 -16.51
CA LEU A 454 -2.65 -12.01 -15.74
C LEU A 454 -2.98 -12.45 -14.30
N CYS A 455 -4.24 -12.31 -13.86
CA CYS A 455 -4.67 -12.72 -12.52
C CYS A 455 -4.93 -14.23 -12.45
N ASN A 456 -4.37 -14.89 -11.43
CA ASN A 456 -4.55 -16.33 -11.23
C ASN A 456 -5.95 -16.69 -10.68
N VAL A 457 -6.60 -15.73 -10.00
CA VAL A 457 -7.90 -15.88 -9.35
C VAL A 457 -8.76 -14.65 -9.64
N SER A 458 -9.91 -14.82 -10.30
CA SER A 458 -10.89 -13.75 -10.48
C SER A 458 -12.12 -13.98 -9.60
N ILE A 459 -12.46 -13.01 -8.75
CA ILE A 459 -13.57 -13.03 -7.80
C ILE A 459 -14.63 -12.02 -8.26
N VAL A 460 -15.76 -12.54 -8.73
CA VAL A 460 -16.84 -11.76 -9.34
C VAL A 460 -18.02 -11.69 -8.39
N HIS A 461 -18.21 -10.55 -7.74
CA HIS A 461 -19.42 -10.22 -6.99
C HIS A 461 -20.53 -9.72 -7.93
N ARG A 462 -21.75 -9.55 -7.40
CA ARG A 462 -22.89 -9.01 -8.16
C ARG A 462 -22.55 -7.72 -8.91
N PHE A 463 -22.96 -7.65 -10.17
CA PHE A 463 -23.09 -6.40 -10.93
C PHE A 463 -24.22 -6.53 -11.97
N ASN A 464 -24.67 -5.40 -12.52
CA ASN A 464 -25.83 -5.34 -13.43
C ASN A 464 -25.47 -4.85 -14.85
N SER A 465 -24.21 -4.52 -15.13
CA SER A 465 -23.74 -4.00 -16.43
C SER A 465 -23.47 -5.11 -17.46
N PRO A 466 -24.18 -5.16 -18.61
CA PRO A 466 -23.90 -6.14 -19.66
C PRO A 466 -22.53 -5.91 -20.32
N ALA A 467 -22.04 -4.67 -20.38
CA ALA A 467 -20.72 -4.36 -20.93
C ALA A 467 -19.58 -4.92 -20.07
N TRP A 468 -19.74 -4.91 -18.73
CA TRP A 468 -18.81 -5.56 -17.82
C TRP A 468 -18.86 -7.09 -17.96
N PHE A 469 -20.04 -7.66 -18.18
CA PHE A 469 -20.19 -9.09 -18.46
C PHE A 469 -19.49 -9.49 -19.77
N GLU A 470 -19.62 -8.70 -20.83
CA GLU A 470 -18.96 -8.99 -22.11
C GLU A 470 -17.43 -9.00 -21.99
N VAL A 471 -16.82 -8.06 -21.24
CA VAL A 471 -15.38 -8.11 -20.96
C VAL A 471 -15.01 -9.33 -20.10
N LEU A 472 -15.78 -9.65 -19.06
CA LEU A 472 -15.52 -10.87 -18.27
C LEU A 472 -15.67 -12.15 -19.10
N ARG A 473 -16.63 -12.20 -20.03
CA ARG A 473 -16.80 -13.28 -21.02
C ARG A 473 -15.62 -13.35 -21.99
N GLN A 474 -15.08 -12.20 -22.41
CA GLN A 474 -13.90 -12.14 -23.27
C GLN A 474 -12.60 -12.55 -22.57
N HIS A 475 -12.45 -12.38 -21.25
CA HIS A 475 -11.17 -12.63 -20.56
C HIS A 475 -11.15 -13.89 -19.67
N LEU A 476 -12.29 -14.38 -19.18
CA LEU A 476 -12.33 -15.57 -18.33
C LEU A 476 -12.61 -16.85 -19.15
N ALA A 477 -11.67 -17.81 -19.13
CA ALA A 477 -11.77 -19.05 -19.90
C ALA A 477 -13.05 -19.86 -19.62
N GLY A 478 -13.48 -19.93 -18.34
CA GLY A 478 -14.72 -20.60 -17.95
C GLY A 478 -16.00 -19.89 -18.39
N ALA A 479 -15.93 -18.57 -18.66
CA ALA A 479 -17.03 -17.82 -19.26
C ALA A 479 -17.03 -17.97 -20.80
N ARG A 480 -15.87 -17.98 -21.46
CA ARG A 480 -15.74 -18.21 -22.91
C ARG A 480 -16.37 -19.54 -23.38
N LEU A 481 -16.36 -20.57 -22.53
CA LEU A 481 -16.82 -21.93 -22.87
C LEU A 481 -18.33 -22.17 -22.65
N CYS A 482 -19.11 -21.12 -22.35
CA CYS A 482 -20.55 -21.18 -22.06
C CYS A 482 -21.50 -20.99 -23.26
N HIS A 483 -20.98 -20.95 -24.49
CA HIS A 483 -21.67 -20.56 -25.72
C HIS A 483 -23.15 -21.03 -25.92
N ASP A 484 -23.87 -20.18 -26.65
CA ASP A 484 -25.17 -20.34 -27.31
C ASP A 484 -26.45 -20.50 -26.48
N ARG A 485 -26.39 -20.90 -25.20
CA ARG A 485 -27.55 -20.76 -24.28
C ARG A 485 -27.23 -20.41 -22.83
N ARG A 486 -25.97 -20.48 -22.38
CA ARG A 486 -25.63 -20.34 -20.95
C ARG A 486 -24.97 -19.01 -20.58
N ASP A 487 -24.62 -18.19 -21.57
CA ASP A 487 -24.14 -16.81 -21.32
C ASP A 487 -25.20 -15.97 -20.59
N THR A 488 -26.47 -16.07 -21.02
CA THR A 488 -27.61 -15.45 -20.32
C THR A 488 -27.74 -15.97 -18.88
N ALA A 489 -27.69 -17.29 -18.69
CA ALA A 489 -27.81 -17.92 -17.37
C ALA A 489 -26.65 -17.56 -16.43
N LEU A 490 -25.44 -17.35 -16.96
CA LEU A 490 -24.30 -16.86 -16.18
C LEU A 490 -24.48 -15.39 -15.78
N PHE A 491 -24.96 -14.54 -16.68
CA PHE A 491 -25.28 -13.15 -16.35
C PHE A 491 -26.43 -13.04 -15.32
N GLU A 492 -27.51 -13.81 -15.50
CA GLU A 492 -28.60 -13.95 -14.52
C GLU A 492 -28.06 -14.44 -13.16
N THR A 493 -27.14 -15.42 -13.15
CA THR A 493 -26.47 -15.91 -11.93
C THR A 493 -25.71 -14.79 -11.23
N ILE A 494 -24.93 -14.00 -11.98
CA ILE A 494 -24.15 -12.85 -11.46
C ILE A 494 -25.08 -11.78 -10.87
N VAL A 495 -26.14 -11.40 -11.59
CA VAL A 495 -27.15 -10.44 -11.13
C VAL A 495 -27.88 -10.95 -9.88
N GLY A 496 -28.10 -12.27 -9.77
CA GLY A 496 -28.72 -12.95 -8.64
C GLY A 496 -27.85 -13.16 -7.39
N LEU A 497 -26.54 -12.89 -7.45
CA LEU A 497 -25.63 -13.03 -6.30
C LEU A 497 -26.06 -12.12 -5.14
N LYS A 498 -26.24 -12.68 -3.94
CA LYS A 498 -26.49 -11.92 -2.71
C LYS A 498 -25.19 -11.28 -2.22
N THR A 499 -25.28 -10.22 -1.42
CA THR A 499 -24.09 -9.61 -0.79
C THR A 499 -23.30 -10.66 0.00
N GLY A 500 -22.00 -10.73 -0.25
CA GLY A 500 -21.11 -11.76 0.33
C GLY A 500 -21.09 -13.10 -0.43
N GLN A 501 -21.91 -13.30 -1.46
CA GLN A 501 -21.69 -14.34 -2.47
C GLN A 501 -20.83 -13.78 -3.62
N ALA A 502 -20.01 -14.64 -4.23
CA ALA A 502 -19.21 -14.35 -5.41
C ALA A 502 -19.03 -15.60 -6.27
N LEU A 503 -18.85 -15.42 -7.58
CA LEU A 503 -18.30 -16.46 -8.45
C LEU A 503 -16.76 -16.38 -8.42
N VAL A 504 -16.08 -17.52 -8.39
CA VAL A 504 -14.62 -17.59 -8.43
C VAL A 504 -14.14 -18.43 -9.59
N PHE A 505 -13.31 -17.81 -10.43
CA PHE A 505 -12.65 -18.41 -11.59
C PHE A 505 -11.16 -18.54 -11.27
N CYS A 506 -10.66 -19.77 -11.15
CA CYS A 506 -9.25 -20.05 -10.93
C CYS A 506 -8.90 -21.43 -11.52
N PRO A 507 -8.39 -21.50 -12.76
CA PRO A 507 -8.16 -22.78 -13.44
C PRO A 507 -7.21 -23.75 -12.72
N SER A 508 -6.29 -23.23 -11.90
CA SER A 508 -5.34 -24.02 -11.11
C SER A 508 -5.81 -24.34 -9.68
N ALA A 509 -7.01 -23.92 -9.27
CA ALA A 509 -7.55 -24.25 -7.95
C ALA A 509 -7.79 -25.76 -7.81
N MET A 510 -7.47 -26.32 -6.64
CA MET A 510 -7.65 -27.74 -6.34
C MET A 510 -8.78 -27.93 -5.33
N LEU A 511 -9.96 -28.27 -5.83
CA LEU A 511 -11.17 -28.30 -4.99
C LEU A 511 -11.67 -29.71 -4.66
N ASP A 512 -11.38 -30.69 -5.51
CA ASP A 512 -11.90 -32.05 -5.39
C ASP A 512 -10.78 -33.08 -5.57
N VAL A 513 -11.02 -34.27 -5.01
CA VAL A 513 -10.16 -35.45 -5.08
C VAL A 513 -10.94 -36.55 -5.81
N SER A 514 -10.27 -37.32 -6.66
CA SER A 514 -10.88 -38.44 -7.38
C SER A 514 -11.05 -39.68 -6.50
N ASP A 515 -11.85 -40.65 -6.97
CA ASP A 515 -11.98 -41.98 -6.37
C ASP A 515 -10.68 -42.80 -6.42
N GLN A 516 -9.67 -42.29 -7.14
CA GLN A 516 -8.30 -42.82 -7.23
C GLN A 516 -7.29 -41.94 -6.44
N ASP A 517 -7.80 -41.12 -5.51
CA ASP A 517 -7.07 -40.15 -4.67
C ASP A 517 -6.26 -39.07 -5.44
N GLU A 518 -6.54 -38.86 -6.74
CA GLU A 518 -5.91 -37.80 -7.55
C GLU A 518 -6.55 -36.42 -7.32
N PHE A 519 -5.74 -35.37 -7.19
CA PHE A 519 -6.24 -33.99 -7.08
C PHE A 519 -6.71 -33.45 -8.43
N ARG A 520 -7.92 -32.88 -8.46
CA ARG A 520 -8.51 -32.31 -9.67
C ARG A 520 -8.40 -30.78 -9.65
N ARG A 521 -7.71 -30.23 -10.66
CA ARG A 521 -7.77 -28.81 -11.03
C ARG A 521 -9.19 -28.43 -11.45
N LEU A 522 -9.57 -27.17 -11.20
CA LEU A 522 -10.84 -26.60 -11.63
C LEU A 522 -10.94 -26.40 -13.16
N ASN A 523 -9.81 -26.15 -13.84
CA ASN A 523 -9.72 -25.98 -15.30
C ASN A 523 -10.68 -24.93 -15.88
N ASP A 524 -11.69 -25.35 -16.66
CA ASP A 524 -12.71 -24.48 -17.27
C ASP A 524 -13.90 -24.19 -16.34
N ALA A 525 -14.00 -24.88 -15.19
CA ALA A 525 -15.09 -24.67 -14.25
C ALA A 525 -14.90 -23.39 -13.41
N PHE A 526 -15.98 -22.98 -12.73
CA PHE A 526 -15.99 -21.91 -11.73
C PHE A 526 -16.95 -22.28 -10.60
N ILE A 527 -16.80 -21.66 -9.44
CA ILE A 527 -17.60 -21.97 -8.24
C ILE A 527 -18.38 -20.75 -7.76
N ARG A 528 -19.56 -20.95 -7.16
CA ARG A 528 -20.12 -19.95 -6.25
C ARG A 528 -19.56 -20.18 -4.86
N ILE A 529 -19.00 -19.14 -4.25
CA ILE A 529 -18.65 -19.12 -2.83
C ILE A 529 -19.54 -18.18 -2.05
N ARG A 530 -19.69 -18.46 -0.76
CA ARG A 530 -20.03 -17.47 0.26
C ARG A 530 -18.77 -17.10 1.01
N VAL A 531 -18.35 -15.84 0.89
CA VAL A 531 -17.16 -15.30 1.57
C VAL A 531 -17.40 -15.30 3.08
N ARG A 532 -16.39 -15.65 3.87
CA ARG A 532 -16.49 -15.67 5.33
C ARG A 532 -16.73 -14.27 5.92
N SER A 533 -17.22 -14.20 7.15
CA SER A 533 -17.16 -12.97 7.94
C SER A 533 -15.71 -12.56 8.22
N ARG A 534 -15.46 -11.26 8.40
CA ARG A 534 -14.18 -10.72 8.88
C ARG A 534 -13.87 -11.22 10.30
N VAL A 535 -12.57 -11.29 10.61
CA VAL A 535 -12.07 -11.51 11.98
C VAL A 535 -11.76 -10.17 12.66
N THR A 536 -11.49 -9.14 11.86
CA THR A 536 -11.37 -7.74 12.27
C THR A 536 -12.73 -7.07 12.44
N ALA A 537 -12.76 -5.93 13.13
CA ALA A 537 -13.88 -5.01 13.09
C ALA A 537 -14.22 -4.62 11.63
N ASP A 538 -15.50 -4.38 11.35
CA ASP A 538 -15.99 -4.19 9.99
C ASP A 538 -16.71 -2.85 9.81
N GLY A 539 -16.04 -1.92 9.14
CA GLY A 539 -16.59 -0.62 8.76
C GLY A 539 -17.41 -0.63 7.47
N GLY A 540 -17.50 -1.75 6.74
CA GLY A 540 -18.21 -1.85 5.45
C GLY A 540 -19.74 -1.84 5.55
N ARG A 541 -20.30 -1.53 6.72
CA ARG A 541 -21.73 -1.40 6.94
C ARG A 541 -22.22 -0.06 6.42
N SER A 542 -23.33 -0.06 5.67
CA SER A 542 -23.99 1.17 5.24
C SER A 542 -24.39 2.03 6.43
N ILE A 543 -23.89 3.27 6.49
CA ILE A 543 -24.33 4.27 7.47
C ILE A 543 -25.82 4.52 7.24
N LEU A 544 -26.63 4.29 8.27
CA LEU A 544 -28.08 4.48 8.23
C LEU A 544 -28.43 5.89 8.72
N ALA A 545 -29.63 6.37 8.36
CA ALA A 545 -30.16 7.65 8.84
C ALA A 545 -30.41 7.69 10.38
N SER A 546 -30.30 6.54 11.05
CA SER A 546 -30.36 6.36 12.51
C SER A 546 -29.04 6.60 13.23
N ASP A 547 -27.92 6.68 12.51
CA ASP A 547 -26.60 6.51 13.11
C ASP A 547 -26.04 7.86 13.61
N GLU A 548 -25.77 7.95 14.91
CA GLU A 548 -25.31 9.19 15.54
C GLU A 548 -23.89 9.58 15.09
N LYS A 549 -23.76 10.68 14.35
CA LYS A 549 -22.45 11.30 14.04
C LYS A 549 -21.76 11.75 15.33
N GLN A 550 -20.71 11.05 15.75
CA GLN A 550 -19.90 11.46 16.90
C GLN A 550 -19.10 12.74 16.58
N ASN A 551 -19.30 13.79 17.39
CA ASN A 551 -18.60 15.05 17.26
C ASN A 551 -17.17 14.96 17.84
N ALA A 552 -16.21 14.56 17.01
CA ALA A 552 -14.80 14.50 17.40
C ALA A 552 -14.22 15.90 17.72
N GLU A 553 -13.61 16.01 18.91
CA GLU A 553 -12.89 17.19 19.41
C GLU A 553 -11.72 17.62 18.49
N LYS A 554 -11.25 18.87 18.65
CA LYS A 554 -10.02 19.35 17.99
C LYS A 554 -8.80 18.92 18.79
N GLU A 555 -7.97 18.05 18.20
CA GLU A 555 -6.70 17.61 18.77
C GLU A 555 -5.54 18.11 17.89
N ASP A 556 -4.61 18.88 18.48
CA ASP A 556 -3.43 19.39 17.78
C ASP A 556 -2.37 18.29 17.57
N ILE A 557 -1.58 18.39 16.51
CA ILE A 557 -0.45 17.47 16.26
C ILE A 557 0.64 17.71 17.33
N PRO A 558 1.08 16.68 18.08
CA PRO A 558 2.20 16.82 19.01
C PRO A 558 3.48 17.26 18.28
N ALA A 559 4.17 18.27 18.80
CA ALA A 559 5.38 18.83 18.16
C ALA A 559 6.49 17.80 17.90
N GLU A 560 6.49 16.69 18.65
CA GLU A 560 7.44 15.58 18.54
C GLU A 560 7.11 14.62 17.38
N GLU A 561 5.89 14.66 16.81
CA GLU A 561 5.45 13.88 15.64
C GLU A 561 5.66 14.59 14.30
N LEU A 562 5.93 15.90 14.29
CA LEU A 562 6.05 16.67 13.04
C LEU A 562 7.34 16.38 12.29
N ILE A 563 7.19 15.74 11.13
CA ILE A 563 8.17 15.79 10.04
C ILE A 563 8.24 17.24 9.52
N VAL A 564 9.44 17.76 9.29
CA VAL A 564 9.65 19.12 8.77
C VAL A 564 9.51 19.12 7.23
N PRO A 565 8.52 19.83 6.65
CA PRO A 565 8.39 19.98 5.20
C PRO A 565 9.59 20.71 4.59
N PHE A 566 9.97 20.37 3.36
CA PHE A 566 11.06 21.02 2.61
C PHE A 566 10.93 22.56 2.54
N ASN A 567 9.72 23.07 2.27
CA ASN A 567 9.43 24.50 2.17
C ASN A 567 9.39 25.27 3.52
N THR A 568 9.80 24.65 4.63
CA THR A 568 9.87 25.33 5.93
C THR A 568 11.15 26.18 6.01
N GLY A 569 11.02 27.49 5.79
CA GLY A 569 12.15 28.41 5.71
C GLY A 569 13.14 28.30 6.88
N MET A 570 14.43 28.38 6.56
CA MET A 570 15.54 28.15 7.50
C MET A 570 15.41 28.97 8.79
N ARG A 571 15.02 28.32 9.89
CA ARG A 571 15.27 28.86 11.22
C ARG A 571 16.75 28.62 11.55
N PRO A 572 17.57 29.66 11.75
CA PRO A 572 18.95 29.45 12.19
C PRO A 572 18.92 28.78 13.57
N GLN A 573 19.40 27.54 13.65
CA GLN A 573 19.63 26.91 14.94
C GLN A 573 20.67 27.75 15.68
N LYS A 574 20.32 28.28 16.87
CA LYS A 574 21.32 28.91 17.73
C LYS A 574 22.39 27.86 18.02
N PRO A 575 23.69 28.15 17.80
CA PRO A 575 24.73 27.17 18.01
C PRO A 575 24.70 26.69 19.46
N VAL A 576 24.69 25.37 19.66
CA VAL A 576 24.71 24.77 20.99
C VAL A 576 26.02 25.18 21.66
N ALA A 577 25.92 26.02 22.68
CA ALA A 577 27.09 26.47 23.42
C ALA A 577 27.79 25.27 24.07
N ARG A 578 29.02 24.99 23.63
CA ARG A 578 29.91 24.06 24.34
C ARG A 578 30.11 24.61 25.76
N PRO A 579 30.09 23.78 26.81
CA PRO A 579 30.33 24.25 28.17
C PRO A 579 31.75 24.84 28.27
N GLY A 580 31.83 26.15 28.50
CA GLY A 580 33.10 26.86 28.65
C GLY A 580 33.86 26.36 29.88
N ARG A 581 35.15 26.05 29.71
CA ARG A 581 36.04 25.66 30.80
C ARG A 581 36.53 26.92 31.49
N SER A 582 36.34 27.02 32.81
CA SER A 582 36.67 28.21 33.59
C SER A 582 38.16 28.30 33.94
N THR A 583 38.82 29.37 33.51
CA THR A 583 40.04 29.93 34.10
C THR A 583 39.96 31.46 34.01
N SER A 584 40.46 32.16 35.03
CA SER A 584 40.73 33.60 35.03
C SER A 584 41.93 33.92 34.11
N ASP A 585 42.21 35.17 33.74
CA ASP A 585 42.93 36.16 34.55
C ASP A 585 42.81 37.60 34.00
N ASP A 586 43.24 38.55 34.83
CA ASP A 586 43.17 40.02 34.70
C ASP A 586 43.84 40.62 33.43
N ARG A 587 43.28 41.72 32.87
CA ARG A 587 43.81 43.11 33.02
C ARG A 587 43.18 44.16 32.08
N ASP A 588 42.80 45.29 32.69
CA ASP A 588 43.13 46.70 32.39
C ASP A 588 42.84 47.40 31.02
N ASP A 589 42.56 48.71 31.18
CA ASP A 589 42.75 49.87 30.29
C ASP A 589 41.76 50.31 29.17
N GLU A 590 41.13 51.46 29.47
CA GLU A 590 41.00 52.71 28.67
C GLU A 590 40.10 52.87 27.42
N ALA A 591 38.97 53.58 27.67
CA ALA A 591 38.69 54.98 27.23
C ALA A 591 38.08 55.33 25.84
N MET A 592 37.27 56.41 25.87
CA MET A 592 36.85 57.34 24.78
C MET A 592 36.00 56.79 23.60
N ASP A 593 35.19 57.56 22.85
CA ASP A 593 34.39 58.79 23.07
C ASP A 593 33.44 58.99 21.84
N ALA A 594 32.53 59.99 21.87
CA ALA A 594 31.79 60.60 20.74
C ALA A 594 30.84 59.70 19.89
N SER A 595 29.53 59.95 19.65
CA SER A 595 28.63 61.11 19.54
C SER A 595 28.31 61.59 18.10
N SER A 596 27.06 61.36 17.64
CA SER A 596 26.29 62.18 16.65
C SER A 596 24.89 61.56 16.48
N SER A 597 23.77 62.24 16.82
CA SER A 597 23.04 63.28 16.06
C SER A 597 22.71 62.86 14.61
N ALA A 598 21.53 62.33 14.27
CA ALA A 598 20.16 62.88 14.36
C ALA A 598 19.83 64.00 13.35
N VAL A 599 18.98 63.69 12.35
CA VAL A 599 18.32 64.63 11.43
C VAL A 599 16.88 64.12 11.17
N ARG A 600 15.91 65.05 11.07
CA ARG A 600 14.52 64.80 10.63
C ARG A 600 14.33 65.28 9.18
N ASN A 601 13.30 64.79 8.49
CA ASN A 601 12.50 65.65 7.62
C ASN A 601 11.10 65.05 7.35
N ASP A 602 10.08 65.91 7.42
CA ASP A 602 8.70 65.62 7.03
C ASP A 602 8.41 66.20 5.64
N THR A 603 7.59 65.54 4.82
CA THR A 603 6.71 66.25 3.86
C THR A 603 5.57 65.37 3.31
N GLN A 604 4.35 65.91 3.33
CA GLN A 604 3.23 65.48 2.46
C GLN A 604 3.10 66.44 1.27
N PRO A 605 2.39 66.04 0.21
CA PRO A 605 1.22 66.82 -0.22
C PRO A 605 -0.03 65.94 -0.51
N SER A 606 -1.10 66.52 -1.07
CA SER A 606 -2.49 66.07 -0.82
C SER A 606 -3.53 66.28 -1.95
N LEU A 607 -4.60 65.47 -1.93
CA LEU A 607 -5.92 65.63 -2.63
C LEU A 607 -5.92 65.57 -4.18
N PRO A 608 -7.08 65.47 -4.90
CA PRO A 608 -8.50 65.17 -4.55
C PRO A 608 -8.96 63.78 -5.14
N GLY A 609 -10.22 63.35 -5.28
CA GLY A 609 -11.57 63.77 -4.82
C GLY A 609 -12.72 63.48 -5.84
N HIS A 610 -13.96 63.22 -5.36
CA HIS A 610 -15.22 62.95 -6.10
C HIS A 610 -15.34 61.60 -6.89
N ALA A 611 -16.52 60.99 -7.13
CA ALA A 611 -17.82 60.98 -6.41
C ALA A 611 -18.77 59.82 -6.88
N SER A 612 -19.65 59.38 -5.98
CA SER A 612 -21.06 58.86 -6.04
C SER A 612 -21.78 58.62 -7.41
N PRO A 613 -22.87 57.79 -7.53
CA PRO A 613 -23.91 57.59 -6.47
C PRO A 613 -24.78 56.30 -6.40
N SER A 614 -25.23 55.94 -5.16
CA SER A 614 -26.63 55.57 -4.79
C SER A 614 -27.30 54.27 -5.33
N MET A 615 -28.44 53.73 -4.83
CA MET A 615 -29.39 54.06 -3.72
C MET A 615 -29.84 52.76 -2.98
N SER A 616 -30.45 52.92 -1.78
CA SER A 616 -31.66 52.22 -1.24
C SER A 616 -31.79 50.69 -1.14
N ASP A 617 -32.46 50.09 -0.14
CA ASP A 617 -32.94 50.54 1.20
C ASP A 617 -33.37 49.29 2.02
N ASP A 618 -33.92 49.51 3.23
CA ASP A 618 -34.60 48.59 4.16
C ASP A 618 -33.74 47.43 4.76
N GLN A 619 -33.39 47.41 6.04
CA GLN A 619 -34.16 47.50 7.31
C GLN A 619 -34.97 46.23 7.65
N ASP A 620 -34.57 45.58 8.75
CA ASP A 620 -35.43 45.44 9.94
C ASP A 620 -34.55 45.27 11.18
N ASP A 621 -34.97 45.84 12.32
CA ASP A 621 -34.24 45.90 13.60
C ASP A 621 -34.86 44.95 14.64
N GLU A 622 -34.00 44.32 15.47
CA GLU A 622 -34.11 44.21 16.95
C GLU A 622 -32.89 43.38 17.43
N SER A 623 -32.00 43.83 18.34
CA SER A 623 -32.16 44.36 19.71
C SER A 623 -32.78 43.33 20.69
N SER A 624 -32.44 43.24 21.99
CA SER A 624 -31.37 43.78 22.87
C SER A 624 -31.49 43.03 24.23
N ASP A 625 -30.63 43.07 25.26
CA ASP A 625 -29.29 43.63 25.60
C ASP A 625 -28.70 42.68 26.71
N ALA A 626 -27.69 42.88 27.58
CA ALA A 626 -26.77 43.98 27.93
C ALA A 626 -25.53 43.44 28.69
N ALA A 627 -24.55 44.33 28.93
CA ALA A 627 -23.78 44.47 30.19
C ALA A 627 -22.83 43.34 30.69
N SER A 628 -21.70 43.64 31.36
CA SER A 628 -20.99 44.93 31.54
C SER A 628 -19.52 44.75 31.93
N SER A 629 -18.81 45.89 31.91
CA SER A 629 -17.37 46.14 32.13
C SER A 629 -16.74 45.68 33.44
N ALA A 630 -15.43 45.40 33.38
CA ALA A 630 -14.46 45.79 34.41
C ALA A 630 -13.08 46.09 33.76
N THR A 631 -12.30 47.00 34.35
CA THR A 631 -10.99 47.48 33.85
C THR A 631 -9.90 47.40 34.93
N THR A 632 -8.71 47.93 34.62
CA THR A 632 -7.52 48.17 35.48
C THR A 632 -6.69 46.96 35.97
N ASP A 633 -5.51 46.82 35.36
CA ASP A 633 -4.17 46.96 35.99
C ASP A 633 -3.81 46.21 37.29
N ASP A 634 -2.79 45.36 37.23
CA ASP A 634 -1.60 45.43 38.11
C ASP A 634 -0.42 44.65 37.47
N THR A 635 0.76 44.78 38.07
CA THR A 635 2.08 44.32 37.59
C THR A 635 2.64 43.15 38.42
N ARG A 636 3.86 42.70 38.08
CA ARG A 636 4.69 41.67 38.76
C ARG A 636 4.24 40.20 38.53
N PRO A 637 5.11 39.22 38.79
CA PRO A 637 6.34 39.00 38.04
C PRO A 637 6.32 37.63 37.32
N HIS A 638 7.27 37.38 36.42
CA HIS A 638 7.38 36.10 35.72
C HIS A 638 7.71 34.92 36.65
N GLN A 639 6.69 34.23 37.16
CA GLN A 639 6.85 32.85 37.62
C GLN A 639 7.03 31.93 36.40
N PRO A 640 8.05 31.06 36.38
CA PRO A 640 8.20 30.08 35.30
C PRO A 640 7.04 29.09 35.35
N ARG A 641 6.23 29.04 34.28
CA ARG A 641 5.11 28.09 34.15
C ARG A 641 5.63 26.68 33.90
N THR A 642 6.00 25.96 34.96
CA THR A 642 6.39 24.55 34.91
C THR A 642 5.21 23.68 34.45
N ARG A 643 5.09 23.46 33.14
CA ARG A 643 4.02 22.67 32.53
C ARG A 643 4.33 21.18 32.65
N ILE A 644 3.42 20.42 33.27
CA ILE A 644 3.42 18.96 33.23
C ILE A 644 2.25 18.45 32.37
N ALA A 645 2.53 17.51 31.48
CA ALA A 645 1.50 16.83 30.68
C ALA A 645 0.66 15.90 31.56
N LEU A 646 -0.65 15.82 31.31
CA LEU A 646 -1.60 15.10 32.18
C LEU A 646 -1.24 13.60 32.36
N ARG A 647 -0.68 12.96 31.32
CA ARG A 647 -0.17 11.58 31.37
C ARG A 647 0.99 11.41 32.36
N LYS A 648 1.94 12.35 32.42
CA LYS A 648 3.03 12.35 33.42
C LYS A 648 2.49 12.68 34.81
N ALA A 649 1.54 13.62 34.93
CA ALA A 649 0.88 13.94 36.19
C ALA A 649 0.14 12.74 36.81
N ARG A 650 -0.53 11.91 36.00
CA ARG A 650 -1.15 10.65 36.47
C ARG A 650 -0.12 9.76 37.17
N LEU A 651 1.02 9.47 36.52
CA LEU A 651 2.06 8.58 37.06
C LEU A 651 2.58 9.05 38.43
N TYR A 652 2.92 10.33 38.59
CA TYR A 652 3.42 10.84 39.88
C TYR A 652 2.37 10.84 40.99
N VAL A 653 1.09 11.05 40.67
CA VAL A 653 0.00 10.92 41.66
C VAL A 653 -0.25 9.45 42.01
N GLN A 654 -0.17 8.55 41.03
CA GLN A 654 -0.35 7.11 41.24
C GLN A 654 0.75 6.50 42.12
N ASP A 655 2.01 6.86 41.88
CA ASP A 655 3.14 6.50 42.74
C ASP A 655 3.01 7.08 44.16
N ALA A 656 2.61 8.36 44.29
CA ALA A 656 2.41 9.00 45.58
C ALA A 656 1.29 8.33 46.42
N VAL A 657 0.17 7.95 45.80
CA VAL A 657 -0.90 7.17 46.46
C VAL A 657 -0.39 5.79 46.84
N THR A 658 0.21 5.06 45.90
CA THR A 658 0.73 3.69 46.13
C THR A 658 1.74 3.66 47.28
N THR A 659 2.65 4.64 47.32
CA THR A 659 3.68 4.75 48.36
C THR A 659 3.09 5.14 49.73
N LEU A 660 1.99 5.90 49.77
CA LEU A 660 1.30 6.25 51.02
C LEU A 660 0.47 5.07 51.55
N MET A 661 -0.29 4.38 50.69
CA MET A 661 -1.09 3.22 51.07
C MET A 661 -0.25 2.07 51.64
N ARG A 662 0.98 1.85 51.13
CA ARG A 662 1.94 0.87 51.70
C ARG A 662 2.47 1.25 53.09
N ARG A 663 2.29 2.49 53.55
CA ARG A 663 2.80 2.98 54.86
C ARG A 663 1.70 3.22 55.88
N THR A 664 0.58 3.79 55.46
CA THR A 664 -0.54 4.20 56.33
C THR A 664 -1.88 3.86 55.66
N PRO A 665 -2.25 2.57 55.56
CA PRO A 665 -3.42 2.12 54.77
C PRO A 665 -4.79 2.55 55.32
N GLN A 666 -4.85 3.23 56.48
CA GLN A 666 -6.11 3.68 57.10
C GLN A 666 -6.46 5.15 56.83
N THR A 667 -5.50 5.99 56.41
CA THR A 667 -5.69 7.44 56.23
C THR A 667 -4.91 7.98 55.03
N VAL A 668 -5.59 8.78 54.19
CA VAL A 668 -4.99 9.40 53.00
C VAL A 668 -5.37 10.88 52.96
N ARG A 669 -4.35 11.75 53.00
CA ARG A 669 -4.49 13.21 52.93
C ARG A 669 -4.32 13.70 51.49
N TYR A 670 -5.30 14.40 50.93
CA TYR A 670 -5.15 15.00 49.59
C TYR A 670 -4.06 16.09 49.54
N SER A 671 -3.66 16.67 50.67
CA SER A 671 -2.50 17.57 50.75
C SER A 671 -1.19 16.81 50.57
N GLU A 672 -0.95 15.78 51.38
CA GLU A 672 0.29 14.99 51.39
C GLU A 672 0.55 14.33 50.03
N VAL A 673 -0.46 13.69 49.43
CA VAL A 673 -0.34 13.04 48.11
C VAL A 673 0.02 14.07 47.03
N ARG A 674 -0.55 15.28 47.07
CA ARG A 674 -0.22 16.36 46.12
C ARG A 674 1.21 16.87 46.31
N THR A 675 1.62 17.15 47.54
CA THR A 675 2.99 17.59 47.87
C THR A 675 4.01 16.55 47.43
N ARG A 676 3.76 15.27 47.70
CA ARG A 676 4.64 14.15 47.32
C ARG A 676 4.73 13.98 45.81
N ALA A 677 3.59 13.98 45.11
CA ALA A 677 3.56 13.91 43.64
C ALA A 677 4.25 15.11 42.99
N ALA A 678 4.09 16.32 43.53
CA ALA A 678 4.76 17.52 43.03
C ALA A 678 6.28 17.43 43.22
N LYS A 679 6.73 17.00 44.41
CA LYS A 679 8.15 16.81 44.73
C LYS A 679 8.82 15.76 43.84
N SER A 680 8.18 14.61 43.62
CA SER A 680 8.66 13.58 42.67
C SER A 680 8.69 14.07 41.22
N ALA A 681 7.84 15.04 40.86
CA ALA A 681 7.76 15.63 39.53
C ALA A 681 8.69 16.84 39.30
N GLY A 682 9.44 17.30 40.32
CA GLY A 682 10.24 18.53 40.24
C GLY A 682 9.38 19.82 40.20
N LEU A 683 8.16 19.77 40.71
CA LEU A 683 7.19 20.87 40.71
C LEU A 683 7.08 21.52 42.11
N PRO A 684 6.67 22.81 42.20
CA PRO A 684 6.36 23.43 43.49
C PRO A 684 5.30 22.63 44.26
N GLU A 685 5.46 22.45 45.57
CA GLU A 685 4.63 21.51 46.36
C GLU A 685 3.12 21.78 46.25
N GLY A 686 2.72 23.04 46.10
CA GLY A 686 1.33 23.45 45.89
C GLY A 686 0.77 23.22 44.48
N PHE A 687 1.56 22.71 43.51
CA PHE A 687 1.19 22.69 42.09
C PHE A 687 -0.16 22.01 41.82
N PHE A 688 -0.39 20.82 42.38
CA PHE A 688 -1.64 20.08 42.18
C PHE A 688 -2.85 20.66 42.95
N ALA A 689 -2.65 21.73 43.72
CA ALA A 689 -3.71 22.56 44.32
C ALA A 689 -3.78 23.98 43.76
N SER A 690 -2.84 24.39 42.89
CA SER A 690 -2.61 25.78 42.44
C SER A 690 -3.76 26.40 41.65
N SER A 691 -4.56 25.59 40.95
CA SER A 691 -5.72 26.05 40.19
C SER A 691 -6.96 25.23 40.53
N LYS A 692 -8.15 25.82 40.32
CA LYS A 692 -9.44 25.10 40.47
C LYS A 692 -9.48 23.81 39.66
N ALA A 693 -8.90 23.82 38.44
CA ALA A 693 -8.79 22.65 37.58
C ALA A 693 -7.89 21.56 38.18
N TRP A 694 -6.64 21.88 38.54
CA TRP A 694 -5.71 20.91 39.14
C TRP A 694 -6.22 20.38 40.49
N LYS A 695 -6.85 21.23 41.32
CA LYS A 695 -7.42 20.82 42.62
C LYS A 695 -8.62 19.89 42.47
N LYS A 696 -9.49 20.11 41.46
CA LYS A 696 -10.61 19.20 41.09
C LYS A 696 -10.09 17.88 40.51
N TRP A 697 -9.21 17.94 39.51
CA TRP A 697 -8.62 16.76 38.88
C TRP A 697 -7.88 15.87 39.88
N SER A 698 -6.99 16.43 40.68
CA SER A 698 -6.21 15.65 41.66
C SER A 698 -7.10 15.00 42.70
N ARG A 699 -8.13 15.69 43.21
CA ARG A 699 -9.08 15.09 44.17
C ARG A 699 -9.84 13.91 43.57
N LEU A 700 -10.24 13.99 42.30
CA LEU A 700 -10.92 12.89 41.60
C LEU A 700 -9.95 11.73 41.33
N TYR A 701 -8.78 12.00 40.75
CA TYR A 701 -7.84 10.94 40.36
C TYR A 701 -7.20 10.23 41.57
N ILE A 702 -6.97 10.94 42.69
CA ILE A 702 -6.54 10.32 43.95
C ILE A 702 -7.59 9.34 44.47
N ARG A 703 -8.89 9.64 44.37
CA ARG A 703 -9.95 8.68 44.75
C ARG A 703 -9.96 7.44 43.86
N ILE A 704 -9.79 7.62 42.55
CA ILE A 704 -9.73 6.50 41.59
C ILE A 704 -8.59 5.56 41.96
N VAL A 705 -7.36 6.06 42.10
CA VAL A 705 -6.20 5.21 42.44
C VAL A 705 -6.30 4.60 43.84
N VAL A 706 -6.89 5.29 44.82
CA VAL A 706 -7.15 4.71 46.14
C VAL A 706 -8.13 3.54 46.04
N ASN A 707 -9.23 3.67 45.28
CA ASN A 707 -10.19 2.59 45.09
C ASN A 707 -9.55 1.41 44.35
N GLU A 708 -8.87 1.64 43.23
CA GLU A 708 -8.12 0.63 42.47
C GLU A 708 -7.13 -0.14 43.39
N TYR A 709 -6.42 0.58 44.26
CA TYR A 709 -5.48 -0.03 45.21
C TYR A 709 -6.18 -0.85 46.29
N VAL A 710 -7.30 -0.36 46.83
CA VAL A 710 -8.10 -1.03 47.86
C VAL A 710 -8.73 -2.32 47.32
N GLU A 711 -9.29 -2.28 46.11
CA GLU A 711 -9.87 -3.44 45.42
C GLU A 711 -8.80 -4.51 45.13
N ALA A 712 -7.67 -4.10 44.54
CA ALA A 712 -6.57 -5.01 44.16
C ALA A 712 -5.82 -5.66 45.34
N HIS A 713 -5.98 -5.14 46.57
CA HIS A 713 -5.32 -5.67 47.78
C HIS A 713 -6.33 -6.13 48.86
N HIS A 714 -7.64 -6.15 48.53
CA HIS A 714 -8.74 -6.51 49.44
C HIS A 714 -8.69 -5.81 50.81
N LEU A 715 -8.39 -4.51 50.80
CA LEU A 715 -8.30 -3.68 52.01
C LEU A 715 -9.66 -3.07 52.40
N ASN A 716 -9.75 -2.54 53.62
CA ASN A 716 -10.83 -1.62 53.97
C ASN A 716 -10.53 -0.22 53.39
N PRO A 717 -11.55 0.54 52.96
CA PRO A 717 -11.34 1.87 52.38
C PRO A 717 -10.79 2.87 53.43
N PRO A 718 -9.74 3.65 53.10
CA PRO A 718 -9.13 4.60 54.03
C PRO A 718 -9.99 5.85 54.25
N THR A 719 -9.77 6.52 55.39
CA THR A 719 -10.35 7.83 55.67
C THR A 719 -9.65 8.91 54.82
N MET A 720 -10.41 9.64 54.01
CA MET A 720 -9.91 10.61 53.03
C MET A 720 -9.99 12.05 53.55
N GLU A 721 -8.89 12.62 54.04
CA GLU A 721 -8.83 13.97 54.62
C GLU A 721 -8.55 15.06 53.55
N GLY A 722 -9.32 16.17 53.61
CA GLY A 722 -9.80 17.05 52.51
C GLY A 722 -8.82 17.92 51.70
#